data_AF-A0A7Z9H6L7-F1
#
_entry.id   AF-A0A7Z9H6L7-F1
#
_cell.length_a   1.000
_cell.length_b   1.000
_cell.length_c   1.000
_cell.angle_alpha   90.00
_cell.angle_beta   90.00
_cell.angle_gamma   90.00
#
_symmetry.space_group_name_H-M   'P 1'
#
loop_
_entity.id
_entity.type
_entity.pdbx_description
1 polymer ?
#
loop_
_entity_poly.entity_id
_entity_poly.type
_entity_poly.pdbx_seq_one_letter_code
_entity_poly.pdbx_strand_id
1 'polypeptide(L)'
;MVHRDRDGWPLSINGDFYPLPEDFGFEISVDSDELGVLVAIALDADEASIDLEELLVCDTGWWGDRPSGVRLAHHVIARGADALPHHILIDASNGQLLDRWPAFHQVINRQVHDANIMDDLPGNLSRSEGQSATNIDEVNAIYDYLGDFYQFFDLGFDRDSIDGNGGELQGTARFLPPNITCSIAAYFDVTEVYAVFCFGFEVDDIIAHEFCHGLIINTADLIYQNQSGQLNESFADVFGELVDLWNGNCQEAGPPGTGWPTHPSGSGGDTPNSARTGSCFTDLSVRWLLGEDSSTGFAARDMWSPECMNDPPNALHDLYRITSCNPNIDSGGVHSGSGVPNHAFAMATDGKNFNGYTVSGIGPIKSAAVWFRALTMYMTPATDFNQAYGYFNQAAADLVGTNPNDPRTGQPSASNFTLADAIQIENALLAVEMNEPVDCCAAVGDLTCQTDYGSVEAGWTVNGYYDALEVTIDGILVDTLPGDAVGYSGTADIGNHTLDVIPVCTGTVSSTVSCTFDVPVPFTFTVPDTGGVFSAITGEGGFTASLEIYENPGSTTYPTPTQGFSMDLLSSPSGNFTITEVLRTTVLDELNGGNGPEFFEVKLFTESFSVEVVYGNLNNVTLQFEESVPVVTANYQTVPG
;
A
#
# COMPACT_ATOMS: atom_id res chain seq x y z
N MET A 1 13.11 -25.73 -43.61
CA MET A 1 13.75 -25.53 -44.95
C MET A 1 14.46 -26.83 -45.36
N VAL A 2 14.15 -27.42 -46.52
CA VAL A 2 14.78 -28.68 -46.98
C VAL A 2 16.07 -28.36 -47.73
N HIS A 3 17.22 -28.71 -47.15
CA HIS A 3 18.50 -28.59 -47.84
C HIS A 3 18.73 -29.84 -48.66
N ARG A 4 19.00 -29.68 -49.95
CA ARG A 4 19.23 -30.78 -50.89
C ARG A 4 20.68 -30.79 -51.37
N ASP A 5 21.19 -31.98 -51.67
CA ASP A 5 22.47 -32.10 -52.37
C ASP A 5 22.35 -31.70 -53.85
N ARG A 6 23.48 -31.75 -54.55
CA ARG A 6 23.57 -31.37 -55.97
C ARG A 6 22.72 -32.27 -56.89
N ASP A 7 22.38 -33.47 -56.44
CA ASP A 7 21.62 -34.46 -57.20
C ASP A 7 20.13 -34.47 -56.80
N GLY A 8 19.72 -33.57 -55.90
CA GLY A 8 18.33 -33.34 -55.51
C GLY A 8 17.88 -34.12 -54.28
N TRP A 9 18.79 -34.84 -53.61
CA TRP A 9 18.48 -35.65 -52.42
C TRP A 9 18.45 -34.79 -51.16
N PRO A 10 17.46 -34.97 -50.26
CA PRO A 10 17.40 -34.23 -48.99
C PRO A 10 18.59 -34.60 -48.10
N LEU A 11 19.33 -33.59 -47.62
CA LEU A 11 20.49 -33.73 -46.72
C LEU A 11 20.17 -33.39 -45.26
N SER A 12 19.31 -32.40 -45.02
CA SER A 12 18.91 -31.98 -43.67
C SER A 12 17.58 -31.23 -43.69
N ILE A 13 16.83 -31.37 -42.60
CA ILE A 13 15.64 -30.56 -42.31
C ILE A 13 15.93 -29.81 -41.00
N ASN A 14 15.89 -28.48 -41.04
CA ASN A 14 16.07 -27.59 -39.89
C ASN A 14 17.37 -27.79 -39.06
N GLY A 15 18.41 -28.40 -39.64
CA GLY A 15 19.75 -28.46 -39.04
C GLY A 15 20.14 -29.79 -38.39
N ASP A 16 19.20 -30.72 -38.23
CA ASP A 16 19.48 -32.06 -37.67
C ASP A 16 19.60 -33.12 -38.76
N PHE A 17 20.64 -33.96 -38.65
CA PHE A 17 20.93 -35.05 -39.58
C PHE A 17 20.20 -36.33 -39.16
N TYR A 18 19.23 -36.78 -39.96
CA TYR A 18 18.60 -38.08 -39.80
C TYR A 18 18.95 -38.99 -40.99
N PRO A 19 19.60 -40.16 -40.77
CA PRO A 19 19.81 -41.12 -41.84
C PRO A 19 18.48 -41.77 -42.22
N LEU A 20 17.94 -41.41 -43.38
CA LEU A 20 16.80 -42.11 -43.97
C LEU A 20 17.27 -43.50 -44.45
N PRO A 21 16.47 -44.57 -44.25
CA PRO A 21 16.79 -45.89 -44.80
C PRO A 21 16.92 -45.84 -46.32
N GLU A 22 17.86 -46.63 -46.89
CA GLU A 22 18.12 -46.69 -48.33
C GLU A 22 16.89 -47.09 -49.19
N ASP A 23 15.86 -47.69 -48.58
CA ASP A 23 14.62 -48.15 -49.21
C ASP A 23 13.36 -47.45 -48.64
N PHE A 24 13.41 -46.16 -48.31
CA PHE A 24 12.19 -45.42 -47.91
C PHE A 24 11.26 -45.22 -49.11
N GLY A 25 10.23 -46.06 -49.23
CA GLY A 25 9.24 -46.01 -50.32
C GLY A 25 8.23 -44.87 -50.13
N PHE A 26 7.96 -44.14 -51.21
CA PHE A 26 6.95 -43.07 -51.25
C PHE A 26 5.72 -43.57 -52.01
N GLU A 27 4.85 -44.35 -51.35
CA GLU A 27 3.53 -44.68 -51.90
C GLU A 27 2.49 -43.75 -51.27
N ILE A 28 1.93 -42.85 -52.08
CA ILE A 28 0.82 -41.98 -51.70
C ILE A 28 -0.44 -42.68 -52.19
N SER A 29 -1.27 -43.15 -51.26
CA SER A 29 -2.54 -43.83 -51.56
C SER A 29 -3.75 -42.99 -51.22
N VAL A 30 -3.59 -41.99 -50.35
CA VAL A 30 -4.66 -41.06 -49.96
C VAL A 30 -4.72 -39.94 -51.01
N ASP A 31 -5.87 -39.82 -51.69
CA ASP A 31 -6.10 -38.70 -52.62
C ASP A 31 -6.75 -37.50 -51.91
N SER A 32 -6.86 -36.36 -52.61
CA SER A 32 -7.37 -35.12 -51.99
C SER A 32 -8.82 -35.20 -51.52
N ASP A 33 -9.66 -36.01 -52.18
CA ASP A 33 -11.06 -36.17 -51.79
C ASP A 33 -11.15 -37.03 -50.50
N GLU A 34 -10.36 -38.10 -50.42
CA GLU A 34 -10.22 -38.93 -49.21
C GLU A 34 -9.60 -38.14 -48.05
N LEU A 35 -8.57 -37.32 -48.34
CA LEU A 35 -7.92 -36.46 -47.35
C LEU A 35 -8.91 -35.47 -46.72
N GLY A 36 -9.77 -34.83 -47.52
CA GLY A 36 -10.78 -33.90 -47.00
C GLY A 36 -11.73 -34.55 -46.00
N VAL A 37 -12.13 -35.80 -46.25
CA VAL A 37 -12.98 -36.58 -45.33
C VAL A 37 -12.22 -36.93 -44.05
N LEU A 38 -10.98 -37.39 -44.17
CA LEU A 38 -10.16 -37.76 -43.00
C LEU A 38 -9.84 -36.55 -42.12
N VAL A 39 -9.63 -35.37 -42.72
CA VAL A 39 -9.43 -34.10 -42.03
C VAL A 39 -10.70 -33.68 -41.28
N ALA A 40 -11.88 -33.76 -41.90
CA ALA A 40 -13.16 -33.46 -41.24
C ALA A 40 -13.42 -34.40 -40.05
N ILE A 41 -13.12 -35.70 -40.20
CA ILE A 41 -13.18 -36.68 -39.10
C ILE A 41 -12.21 -36.32 -37.97
N ALA A 42 -10.97 -35.95 -38.30
CA ALA A 42 -9.97 -35.56 -37.30
C ALA A 42 -10.39 -34.33 -36.49
N LEU A 43 -11.22 -33.45 -37.07
CA LEU A 43 -11.76 -32.23 -36.47
C LEU A 43 -13.12 -32.42 -35.76
N ASP A 44 -13.72 -33.62 -35.80
CA ASP A 44 -15.09 -33.87 -35.35
C ASP A 44 -16.11 -32.90 -36.00
N ALA A 45 -15.94 -32.67 -37.30
CA ALA A 45 -16.74 -31.73 -38.09
C ALA A 45 -17.41 -32.41 -39.29
N ASP A 46 -18.57 -31.88 -39.70
CA ASP A 46 -19.29 -32.35 -40.89
C ASP A 46 -18.52 -32.02 -42.20
N GLU A 47 -17.87 -30.86 -42.23
CA GLU A 47 -17.00 -30.41 -43.31
C GLU A 47 -15.79 -29.68 -42.72
N ALA A 48 -14.66 -29.69 -43.45
CA ALA A 48 -13.46 -28.96 -43.08
C ALA A 48 -12.99 -28.05 -44.22
N SER A 49 -12.56 -26.84 -43.87
CA SER A 49 -11.90 -25.92 -44.79
C SER A 49 -10.40 -26.13 -44.69
N ILE A 50 -9.76 -26.59 -45.78
CA ILE A 50 -8.30 -26.78 -45.86
C ILE A 50 -7.63 -25.50 -46.35
N ASP A 51 -6.70 -24.97 -45.56
CA ASP A 51 -5.92 -23.77 -45.88
C ASP A 51 -4.58 -24.09 -46.54
N LEU A 52 -3.96 -25.18 -46.06
CA LEU A 52 -2.66 -25.65 -46.49
C LEU A 52 -2.67 -27.15 -46.52
N GLU A 53 -2.10 -27.72 -47.57
CA GLU A 53 -1.80 -29.13 -47.70
C GLU A 53 -0.38 -29.27 -48.25
N GLU A 54 0.48 -29.99 -47.55
CA GLU A 54 1.80 -30.37 -48.04
C GLU A 54 2.16 -31.80 -47.63
N LEU A 55 3.10 -32.42 -48.34
CA LEU A 55 3.66 -33.71 -47.95
C LEU A 55 4.99 -33.51 -47.22
N LEU A 56 5.10 -34.12 -46.05
CA LEU A 56 6.33 -34.12 -45.27
C LEU A 56 6.70 -35.51 -44.76
N VAL A 57 7.93 -35.64 -44.29
CA VAL A 57 8.44 -36.83 -43.64
C VAL A 57 8.58 -36.52 -42.14
N CYS A 58 7.91 -37.27 -41.28
CA CYS A 58 7.89 -37.04 -39.82
C CYS A 58 7.99 -38.35 -39.02
N ASP A 59 8.48 -38.24 -37.78
CA ASP A 59 8.24 -39.21 -36.71
C ASP A 59 7.66 -38.42 -35.55
N THR A 60 6.45 -38.77 -35.09
CA THR A 60 5.77 -38.04 -34.01
C THR A 60 6.61 -38.00 -32.73
N GLY A 61 7.48 -38.99 -32.52
CA GLY A 61 8.39 -39.00 -31.37
C GLY A 61 9.44 -37.89 -31.34
N TRP A 62 9.61 -37.12 -32.41
CA TRP A 62 10.48 -35.93 -32.41
C TRP A 62 9.93 -34.80 -31.55
N TRP A 63 8.63 -34.77 -31.29
CA TRP A 63 7.94 -33.71 -30.54
C TRP A 63 7.56 -34.11 -29.10
N GLY A 64 8.20 -35.16 -28.56
CA GLY A 64 7.97 -35.61 -27.18
C GLY A 64 6.99 -36.78 -27.06
N ASP A 65 6.36 -37.19 -28.15
CA ASP A 65 5.55 -38.40 -28.20
C ASP A 65 6.40 -39.69 -28.22
N ARG A 66 5.73 -40.83 -28.14
CA ARG A 66 6.40 -42.12 -28.33
C ARG A 66 6.82 -42.27 -29.79
N PRO A 67 8.11 -42.55 -30.09
CA PRO A 67 8.58 -42.76 -31.46
C PRO A 67 7.74 -43.83 -32.16
N SER A 68 7.16 -43.45 -33.29
CA SER A 68 6.28 -44.30 -34.11
C SER A 68 6.94 -44.74 -35.40
N GLY A 69 8.17 -44.27 -35.65
CA GLY A 69 8.94 -44.49 -36.86
C GLY A 69 8.68 -43.38 -37.88
N VAL A 70 9.63 -43.19 -38.79
CA VAL A 70 9.53 -42.19 -39.85
C VAL A 70 8.44 -42.57 -40.85
N ARG A 71 7.54 -41.64 -41.16
CA ARG A 71 6.39 -41.80 -42.08
C ARG A 71 6.35 -40.67 -43.10
N LEU A 72 5.76 -40.94 -44.27
CA LEU A 72 5.31 -39.90 -45.20
C LEU A 72 3.89 -39.51 -44.81
N ALA A 73 3.65 -38.21 -44.58
CA ALA A 73 2.36 -37.71 -44.11
C ALA A 73 1.90 -36.49 -44.91
N HIS A 74 0.58 -36.37 -45.13
CA HIS A 74 -0.06 -35.11 -45.43
C HIS A 74 -0.08 -34.27 -44.15
N HIS A 75 0.57 -33.12 -44.22
CA HIS A 75 0.43 -32.05 -43.25
C HIS A 75 -0.61 -31.08 -43.76
N VAL A 76 -1.71 -30.98 -43.02
CA VAL A 76 -2.85 -30.16 -43.36
C VAL A 76 -3.04 -29.11 -42.27
N ILE A 77 -3.31 -27.86 -42.68
CA ILE A 77 -3.91 -26.86 -41.80
C ILE A 77 -5.36 -26.73 -42.22
N ALA A 78 -6.29 -27.04 -41.31
CA ALA A 78 -7.72 -27.01 -41.61
C ALA A 78 -8.57 -26.50 -40.44
N ARG A 79 -9.76 -25.98 -40.76
CA ARG A 79 -10.75 -25.46 -39.80
C ARG A 79 -12.02 -26.31 -39.78
N GLY A 80 -12.55 -26.55 -38.58
CA GLY A 80 -13.83 -27.23 -38.34
C GLY A 80 -14.94 -26.25 -37.96
N ALA A 81 -15.93 -26.74 -37.21
CA ALA A 81 -17.07 -25.91 -36.75
C ALA A 81 -16.67 -24.84 -35.72
N ASP A 82 -15.55 -25.03 -35.03
CA ASP A 82 -14.93 -24.07 -34.10
C ASP A 82 -14.27 -22.88 -34.80
N ALA A 83 -14.13 -22.93 -36.13
CA ALA A 83 -13.40 -21.97 -36.96
C ALA A 83 -11.91 -21.78 -36.57
N LEU A 84 -11.36 -22.63 -35.71
CA LEU A 84 -9.96 -22.59 -35.30
C LEU A 84 -9.13 -23.47 -36.24
N PRO A 85 -7.97 -23.00 -36.74
CA PRO A 85 -7.12 -23.82 -37.60
C PRO A 85 -6.36 -24.85 -36.77
N HIS A 86 -6.31 -26.11 -37.21
CA HIS A 86 -5.52 -27.18 -36.59
C HIS A 86 -4.48 -27.70 -37.60
N HIS A 87 -3.27 -27.97 -37.11
CA HIS A 87 -2.30 -28.82 -37.78
C HIS A 87 -2.76 -30.27 -37.64
N ILE A 88 -2.77 -31.00 -38.75
CA ILE A 88 -3.21 -32.39 -38.82
C ILE A 88 -2.19 -33.15 -39.65
N LEU A 89 -1.64 -34.23 -39.09
CA LEU A 89 -0.77 -35.17 -39.79
C LEU A 89 -1.54 -36.44 -40.10
N ILE A 90 -1.72 -36.73 -41.38
CA ILE A 90 -2.35 -37.96 -41.87
C ILE A 90 -1.33 -38.76 -42.66
N ASP A 91 -1.15 -40.02 -42.33
CA ASP A 91 -0.24 -40.90 -43.07
C ASP A 91 -0.67 -41.02 -44.54
N ALA A 92 0.24 -40.68 -45.45
CA ALA A 92 -0.05 -40.61 -46.88
C ALA A 92 -0.26 -41.98 -47.55
N SER A 93 0.14 -43.07 -46.89
CA SER A 93 0.07 -44.44 -47.41
C SER A 93 -1.11 -45.26 -46.87
N ASN A 94 -1.78 -44.79 -45.81
CA ASN A 94 -2.89 -45.55 -45.22
C ASN A 94 -3.99 -44.71 -44.56
N GLY A 95 -3.90 -43.37 -44.57
CA GLY A 95 -4.93 -42.48 -44.04
C GLY A 95 -5.02 -42.44 -42.52
N GLN A 96 -4.08 -43.05 -41.79
CA GLN A 96 -4.05 -43.02 -40.33
C GLN A 96 -3.77 -41.59 -39.84
N LEU A 97 -4.60 -41.08 -38.94
CA LEU A 97 -4.26 -39.88 -38.16
C LEU A 97 -3.02 -40.17 -37.31
N LEU A 98 -1.93 -39.48 -37.61
CA LEU A 98 -0.67 -39.59 -36.88
C LEU A 98 -0.66 -38.64 -35.68
N ASP A 99 -1.13 -37.41 -35.88
CA ASP A 99 -1.15 -36.37 -34.85
C ASP A 99 -2.08 -35.20 -35.26
N ARG A 100 -2.56 -34.44 -34.27
CA ARG A 100 -3.38 -33.23 -34.42
C ARG A 100 -3.07 -32.26 -33.29
N TRP A 101 -2.82 -31.00 -33.64
CA TRP A 101 -2.65 -29.93 -32.67
C TRP A 101 -3.15 -28.59 -33.25
N PRO A 102 -3.48 -27.59 -32.41
CA PRO A 102 -3.74 -26.23 -32.85
C PRO A 102 -2.70 -25.68 -33.84
N ALA A 103 -3.13 -25.12 -34.98
CA ALA A 103 -2.28 -24.39 -35.93
C ALA A 103 -2.19 -22.89 -35.66
N PHE A 104 -2.57 -22.50 -34.46
CA PHE A 104 -2.43 -21.16 -33.95
C PHE A 104 -1.38 -21.17 -32.85
N HIS A 105 -0.24 -20.55 -33.15
CA HIS A 105 0.80 -20.22 -32.17
C HIS A 105 0.68 -18.75 -31.70
N GLN A 106 -0.47 -18.10 -32.00
CA GLN A 106 -0.69 -16.64 -31.93
C GLN A 106 -2.18 -16.24 -31.89
N VAL A 107 -3.13 -17.18 -31.79
CA VAL A 107 -4.56 -16.82 -31.76
C VAL A 107 -5.04 -16.85 -30.31
N ILE A 108 -5.50 -15.70 -29.85
CA ILE A 108 -6.17 -15.51 -28.57
C ILE A 108 -7.24 -16.58 -28.32
N ASN A 109 -7.33 -17.08 -27.08
CA ASN A 109 -8.40 -17.98 -26.63
C ASN A 109 -9.15 -17.36 -25.45
N ARG A 110 -10.38 -16.90 -25.67
CA ARG A 110 -11.25 -16.30 -24.65
C ARG A 110 -12.44 -17.17 -24.29
N GLN A 111 -12.78 -17.20 -23.01
CA GLN A 111 -14.04 -17.73 -22.51
C GLN A 111 -14.71 -16.76 -21.53
N VAL A 112 -15.82 -16.15 -21.95
CA VAL A 112 -16.59 -15.25 -21.10
C VAL A 112 -17.86 -15.94 -20.61
N HIS A 113 -17.97 -16.04 -19.30
CA HIS A 113 -19.09 -16.62 -18.59
C HIS A 113 -20.02 -15.54 -18.05
N ASP A 114 -21.25 -15.91 -17.80
CA ASP A 114 -22.27 -15.08 -17.18
C ASP A 114 -22.73 -15.72 -15.87
N ALA A 115 -22.44 -15.04 -14.75
CA ALA A 115 -22.93 -15.44 -13.43
C ALA A 115 -24.43 -15.16 -13.27
N ASN A 116 -25.03 -14.35 -14.15
CA ASN A 116 -26.45 -14.01 -14.14
C ASN A 116 -26.92 -13.45 -12.77
N ILE A 117 -26.09 -12.60 -12.13
CA ILE A 117 -26.37 -11.95 -10.85
C ILE A 117 -26.53 -13.00 -9.73
N MET A 118 -25.67 -14.01 -9.74
CA MET A 118 -25.59 -15.09 -8.76
C MET A 118 -24.15 -15.27 -8.26
N ASP A 119 -23.94 -16.21 -7.33
CA ASP A 119 -22.65 -16.54 -6.71
C ASP A 119 -22.02 -17.86 -7.19
N ASP A 120 -22.64 -18.52 -8.18
CA ASP A 120 -22.13 -19.77 -8.76
C ASP A 120 -21.08 -19.47 -9.84
N LEU A 121 -19.82 -19.78 -9.55
CA LEU A 121 -18.67 -19.53 -10.42
C LEU A 121 -18.20 -20.83 -11.11
N PRO A 122 -17.69 -20.77 -12.36
CA PRO A 122 -17.55 -19.56 -13.20
C PRO A 122 -18.88 -19.09 -13.82
N GLY A 123 -20.02 -19.73 -13.53
CA GLY A 123 -21.30 -19.43 -14.15
C GLY A 123 -21.49 -20.16 -15.48
N ASN A 124 -22.37 -19.65 -16.34
CA ASN A 124 -22.64 -20.29 -17.64
C ASN A 124 -21.76 -19.67 -18.74
N LEU A 125 -21.08 -20.50 -19.53
CA LEU A 125 -20.36 -20.03 -20.71
C LEU A 125 -21.33 -19.28 -21.64
N SER A 126 -21.07 -18.01 -21.86
CA SER A 126 -21.93 -17.11 -22.64
C SER A 126 -21.32 -16.74 -23.98
N ARG A 127 -19.99 -16.63 -24.07
CA ARG A 127 -19.27 -16.30 -25.31
C ARG A 127 -17.87 -16.91 -25.30
N SER A 128 -17.54 -17.72 -26.29
CA SER A 128 -16.18 -18.24 -26.51
C SER A 128 -15.50 -17.56 -27.68
N GLU A 129 -14.19 -17.79 -27.84
CA GLU A 129 -13.43 -17.27 -28.99
C GLU A 129 -14.14 -17.54 -30.33
N GLY A 130 -14.15 -16.53 -31.20
CA GLY A 130 -14.79 -16.58 -32.51
C GLY A 130 -16.32 -16.45 -32.51
N GLN A 131 -16.98 -16.51 -31.34
CA GLN A 131 -18.43 -16.38 -31.27
C GLN A 131 -18.90 -14.93 -31.44
N SER A 132 -20.06 -14.79 -32.10
CA SER A 132 -20.73 -13.50 -32.27
C SER A 132 -21.12 -12.88 -30.92
N ALA A 133 -21.23 -11.55 -30.90
CA ALA A 133 -21.68 -10.81 -29.73
C ALA A 133 -23.02 -11.33 -29.19
N THR A 134 -23.13 -11.37 -27.86
CA THR A 134 -24.35 -11.76 -27.16
C THR A 134 -25.27 -10.55 -26.96
N ASN A 135 -26.44 -10.76 -26.36
CA ASN A 135 -27.32 -9.69 -25.92
C ASN A 135 -27.03 -9.20 -24.49
N ILE A 136 -25.87 -9.56 -23.92
CA ILE A 136 -25.41 -9.16 -22.60
C ILE A 136 -24.18 -8.26 -22.82
N ASP A 137 -24.33 -6.97 -22.54
CA ASP A 137 -23.31 -5.97 -22.84
C ASP A 137 -22.04 -6.21 -22.00
N GLU A 138 -22.18 -6.61 -20.73
CA GLU A 138 -21.06 -6.89 -19.83
C GLU A 138 -20.20 -8.08 -20.32
N VAL A 139 -20.84 -9.11 -20.89
CA VAL A 139 -20.13 -10.24 -21.52
C VAL A 139 -19.37 -9.79 -22.77
N ASN A 140 -19.94 -8.86 -23.54
CA ASN A 140 -19.28 -8.34 -24.73
C ASN A 140 -18.11 -7.44 -24.36
N ALA A 141 -18.25 -6.59 -23.33
CA ALA A 141 -17.18 -5.74 -22.81
C ALA A 141 -15.97 -6.57 -22.36
N ILE A 142 -16.17 -7.57 -21.49
CA ILE A 142 -15.08 -8.48 -21.07
C ILE A 142 -14.43 -9.17 -22.28
N TYR A 143 -15.23 -9.67 -23.23
CA TYR A 143 -14.69 -10.34 -24.41
C TYR A 143 -13.81 -9.41 -25.24
N ASP A 144 -14.27 -8.18 -25.50
CA ASP A 144 -13.58 -7.23 -26.35
C ASP A 144 -12.30 -6.70 -25.65
N TYR A 145 -12.38 -6.32 -24.37
CA TYR A 145 -11.24 -5.83 -23.59
C TYR A 145 -10.19 -6.91 -23.28
N LEU A 146 -10.58 -8.18 -23.18
CA LEU A 146 -9.61 -9.28 -23.19
C LEU A 146 -8.85 -9.40 -24.51
N GLY A 147 -9.54 -9.09 -25.61
CA GLY A 147 -8.93 -8.98 -26.93
C GLY A 147 -7.85 -7.89 -26.97
N ASP A 148 -8.14 -6.78 -26.31
CA ASP A 148 -7.26 -5.62 -26.23
C ASP A 148 -6.03 -5.90 -25.37
N PHE A 149 -6.25 -6.44 -24.16
CA PHE A 149 -5.20 -6.92 -23.26
C PHE A 149 -4.23 -7.86 -23.99
N TYR A 150 -4.74 -8.92 -24.63
CA TYR A 150 -3.91 -9.90 -25.33
C TYR A 150 -3.06 -9.23 -26.43
N GLN A 151 -3.69 -8.40 -27.27
CA GLN A 151 -3.00 -7.73 -28.38
C GLN A 151 -1.92 -6.76 -27.90
N PHE A 152 -2.18 -6.04 -26.81
CA PHE A 152 -1.19 -5.14 -26.21
C PHE A 152 0.10 -5.88 -25.84
N PHE A 153 -0.03 -7.04 -25.19
CA PHE A 153 1.13 -7.85 -24.77
C PHE A 153 1.78 -8.61 -25.93
N ASP A 154 1.00 -9.18 -26.85
CA ASP A 154 1.51 -9.89 -28.03
C ASP A 154 2.32 -8.94 -28.92
N LEU A 155 1.73 -7.81 -29.31
CA LEU A 155 2.38 -6.85 -30.21
C LEU A 155 3.51 -6.06 -29.51
N GLY A 156 3.31 -5.66 -28.26
CA GLY A 156 4.26 -4.83 -27.52
C GLY A 156 5.48 -5.62 -27.03
N PHE A 157 5.29 -6.89 -26.66
CA PHE A 157 6.29 -7.64 -25.91
C PHE A 157 6.53 -9.06 -26.39
N ASP A 158 5.91 -9.50 -27.50
CA ASP A 158 6.02 -10.86 -28.02
C ASP A 158 5.61 -11.90 -26.96
N ARG A 159 4.55 -11.57 -26.21
CA ARG A 159 4.01 -12.43 -25.15
C ARG A 159 2.64 -12.98 -25.53
N ASP A 160 2.59 -14.29 -25.72
CA ASP A 160 1.37 -15.03 -26.01
C ASP A 160 0.57 -15.32 -24.73
N SER A 161 -0.41 -14.46 -24.40
CA SER A 161 -1.29 -14.56 -23.22
C SER A 161 -0.59 -14.36 -21.85
N ILE A 162 -1.31 -14.58 -20.75
CA ILE A 162 -0.82 -14.39 -19.38
C ILE A 162 0.30 -15.36 -19.00
N ASP A 163 0.39 -16.53 -19.64
CA ASP A 163 1.41 -17.56 -19.37
C ASP A 163 2.57 -17.57 -20.37
N GLY A 164 2.48 -16.78 -21.44
CA GLY A 164 3.45 -16.75 -22.53
C GLY A 164 3.37 -17.96 -23.47
N ASN A 165 2.32 -18.79 -23.38
CA ASN A 165 2.12 -20.00 -24.19
C ASN A 165 0.68 -20.13 -24.73
N GLY A 166 -0.05 -19.03 -24.86
CA GLY A 166 -1.39 -19.04 -25.44
C GLY A 166 -2.47 -19.59 -24.50
N GLY A 167 -2.24 -19.50 -23.19
CA GLY A 167 -3.20 -19.87 -22.17
C GLY A 167 -4.55 -19.17 -22.34
N GLU A 168 -5.61 -19.85 -21.91
CA GLU A 168 -6.98 -19.35 -21.99
C GLU A 168 -7.20 -18.13 -21.09
N LEU A 169 -7.90 -17.11 -21.62
CA LEU A 169 -8.34 -15.93 -20.88
C LEU A 169 -9.81 -16.10 -20.51
N GLN A 170 -10.05 -16.50 -19.26
CA GLN A 170 -11.40 -16.76 -18.75
C GLN A 170 -11.88 -15.62 -17.84
N GLY A 171 -13.04 -15.06 -18.15
CA GLY A 171 -13.67 -13.98 -17.38
C GLY A 171 -15.14 -14.27 -17.06
N THR A 172 -15.62 -13.83 -15.91
CA THR A 172 -17.02 -13.99 -15.48
C THR A 172 -17.69 -12.63 -15.29
N ALA A 173 -18.76 -12.38 -16.05
CA ALA A 173 -19.56 -11.15 -16.01
C ALA A 173 -20.69 -11.23 -14.98
N ARG A 174 -21.18 -10.05 -14.55
CA ARG A 174 -22.43 -9.90 -13.76
C ARG A 174 -22.45 -10.72 -12.48
N PHE A 175 -21.31 -10.85 -11.81
CA PHE A 175 -21.25 -11.47 -10.49
C PHE A 175 -21.91 -10.56 -9.46
N LEU A 176 -22.89 -11.07 -8.70
CA LEU A 176 -23.48 -10.31 -7.61
C LEU A 176 -24.14 -11.27 -6.60
N PRO A 177 -23.44 -11.67 -5.52
CA PRO A 177 -24.00 -12.55 -4.52
C PRO A 177 -25.22 -11.93 -3.81
N PRO A 178 -26.29 -12.70 -3.54
CA PRO A 178 -27.44 -12.19 -2.82
C PRO A 178 -27.03 -11.80 -1.39
N ASN A 179 -27.29 -10.53 -1.02
CA ASN A 179 -27.03 -9.89 0.29
C ASN A 179 -25.62 -9.33 0.52
N ILE A 180 -24.83 -9.09 -0.53
CA ILE A 180 -23.53 -8.42 -0.44
C ILE A 180 -23.55 -7.21 -1.39
N THR A 181 -23.27 -6.01 -0.88
CA THR A 181 -22.75 -4.93 -1.74
C THR A 181 -21.46 -5.47 -2.31
N CYS A 182 -21.27 -5.51 -3.63
CA CYS A 182 -20.01 -6.01 -4.19
C CYS A 182 -18.83 -5.17 -3.69
N SER A 183 -18.23 -5.61 -2.58
CA SER A 183 -17.17 -4.93 -1.87
C SER A 183 -15.80 -5.25 -2.44
N ILE A 184 -15.76 -6.22 -3.36
CA ILE A 184 -14.54 -6.66 -4.04
C ILE A 184 -14.34 -5.96 -5.39
N ALA A 185 -15.38 -5.36 -5.98
CA ALA A 185 -15.40 -4.83 -7.37
C ALA A 185 -15.10 -5.90 -8.43
N ALA A 186 -13.87 -6.37 -8.50
CA ALA A 186 -13.41 -7.49 -9.33
C ALA A 186 -12.28 -8.23 -8.59
N TYR A 187 -11.94 -9.44 -9.03
CA TYR A 187 -10.72 -10.14 -8.59
C TYR A 187 -10.29 -11.21 -9.58
N PHE A 188 -9.00 -11.50 -9.61
CA PHE A 188 -8.42 -12.65 -10.29
C PHE A 188 -8.27 -13.85 -9.34
N ASP A 189 -8.92 -14.96 -9.63
CA ASP A 189 -8.72 -16.22 -8.92
C ASP A 189 -7.44 -16.89 -9.42
N VAL A 190 -6.36 -16.79 -8.64
CA VAL A 190 -5.07 -17.40 -8.96
C VAL A 190 -5.07 -18.94 -8.91
N THR A 191 -6.05 -19.56 -8.25
CA THR A 191 -6.13 -21.02 -8.10
C THR A 191 -6.79 -21.64 -9.32
N GLU A 192 -7.90 -21.05 -9.75
CA GLU A 192 -8.69 -21.54 -10.88
C GLU A 192 -8.36 -20.80 -12.20
N VAL A 193 -7.57 -19.72 -12.14
CA VAL A 193 -7.03 -18.94 -13.26
C VAL A 193 -8.13 -18.30 -14.12
N TYR A 194 -9.01 -17.55 -13.47
CA TYR A 194 -10.02 -16.71 -14.14
C TYR A 194 -10.31 -15.42 -13.37
N ALA A 195 -10.77 -14.39 -14.07
CA ALA A 195 -11.21 -13.14 -13.46
C ALA A 195 -12.73 -13.12 -13.23
N VAL A 196 -13.17 -12.49 -12.15
CA VAL A 196 -14.58 -12.28 -11.81
C VAL A 196 -14.85 -10.80 -11.69
N PHE A 197 -15.87 -10.33 -12.39
CA PHE A 197 -16.28 -8.94 -12.38
C PHE A 197 -17.68 -8.81 -11.81
N CYS A 198 -17.83 -7.96 -10.80
CA CYS A 198 -19.15 -7.60 -10.37
C CYS A 198 -19.86 -6.74 -11.39
N PHE A 199 -21.19 -6.86 -11.39
CA PHE A 199 -22.05 -6.04 -12.23
C PHE A 199 -21.73 -4.54 -12.05
N GLY A 200 -21.31 -3.90 -13.14
CA GLY A 200 -20.94 -2.50 -13.20
C GLY A 200 -19.45 -2.22 -12.98
N PHE A 201 -18.58 -3.22 -13.04
CA PHE A 201 -17.11 -3.09 -12.99
C PHE A 201 -16.42 -3.71 -14.22
N GLU A 202 -17.19 -4.12 -15.23
CA GLU A 202 -16.71 -4.66 -16.50
C GLU A 202 -16.16 -3.57 -17.45
N VAL A 203 -15.17 -2.81 -16.97
CA VAL A 203 -14.49 -1.72 -17.71
C VAL A 203 -13.06 -2.12 -18.07
N ASP A 204 -12.51 -1.48 -19.11
CA ASP A 204 -11.23 -1.81 -19.75
C ASP A 204 -10.06 -1.90 -18.78
N ASP A 205 -9.81 -0.84 -18.01
CA ASP A 205 -8.67 -0.75 -17.11
C ASP A 205 -8.76 -1.76 -15.96
N ILE A 206 -9.95 -1.95 -15.37
CA ILE A 206 -10.22 -2.97 -14.33
C ILE A 206 -10.05 -4.37 -14.91
N ILE A 207 -10.58 -4.65 -16.11
CA ILE A 207 -10.42 -5.94 -16.76
C ILE A 207 -8.94 -6.23 -17.00
N ALA A 208 -8.21 -5.29 -17.59
CA ALA A 208 -6.79 -5.44 -17.84
C ALA A 208 -5.98 -5.56 -16.53
N HIS A 209 -6.34 -4.82 -15.46
CA HIS A 209 -5.75 -4.92 -14.13
C HIS A 209 -5.88 -6.35 -13.58
N GLU A 210 -7.08 -6.94 -13.59
CA GLU A 210 -7.27 -8.30 -13.08
C GLU A 210 -6.44 -9.33 -13.85
N PHE A 211 -6.42 -9.25 -15.18
CA PHE A 211 -5.60 -10.17 -15.98
C PHE A 211 -4.10 -9.92 -15.83
N CYS A 212 -3.67 -8.73 -15.39
CA CYS A 212 -2.28 -8.48 -15.03
C CYS A 212 -1.87 -9.22 -13.75
N HIS A 213 -2.75 -9.50 -12.80
CA HIS A 213 -2.42 -10.42 -11.71
C HIS A 213 -2.10 -11.83 -12.25
N GLY A 214 -2.83 -12.27 -13.28
CA GLY A 214 -2.52 -13.49 -14.04
C GLY A 214 -1.15 -13.45 -14.73
N LEU A 215 -0.75 -12.30 -15.29
CA LEU A 215 0.60 -12.10 -15.82
C LEU A 215 1.67 -12.19 -14.72
N ILE A 216 1.43 -11.57 -13.56
CA ILE A 216 2.39 -11.48 -12.46
C ILE A 216 2.68 -12.86 -11.87
N ILE A 217 1.65 -13.69 -11.63
CA ILE A 217 1.84 -15.06 -11.12
C ILE A 217 2.61 -15.96 -12.10
N ASN A 218 2.47 -15.73 -13.42
CA ASN A 218 3.19 -16.47 -14.46
C ASN A 218 4.57 -15.85 -14.79
N THR A 219 5.05 -14.90 -14.00
CA THR A 219 6.34 -14.23 -14.19
C THR A 219 7.12 -14.11 -12.88
N ALA A 220 6.96 -13.00 -12.15
CA ALA A 220 7.68 -12.73 -10.91
C ALA A 220 7.07 -13.41 -9.67
N ASP A 221 5.79 -13.79 -9.73
CA ASP A 221 5.01 -14.38 -8.64
C ASP A 221 5.10 -13.54 -7.35
N LEU A 222 4.94 -12.21 -7.50
CA LEU A 222 5.04 -11.25 -6.41
C LEU A 222 4.05 -11.60 -5.30
N ILE A 223 4.56 -11.85 -4.10
CA ILE A 223 3.77 -12.17 -2.92
C ILE A 223 2.85 -10.99 -2.64
N TYR A 224 1.56 -11.27 -2.52
CA TYR A 224 0.49 -10.28 -2.32
C TYR A 224 0.43 -9.78 -0.85
N GLN A 225 1.54 -9.22 -0.37
CA GLN A 225 1.71 -8.69 0.98
C GLN A 225 2.82 -7.64 1.01
N ASN A 226 2.63 -6.55 1.77
CA ASN A 226 3.59 -5.46 1.97
C ASN A 226 4.14 -4.94 0.61
N GLN A 227 5.41 -4.55 0.53
CA GLN A 227 5.99 -3.95 -0.68
C GLN A 227 5.96 -4.84 -1.93
N SER A 228 6.06 -6.18 -1.79
CA SER A 228 5.89 -7.06 -2.95
C SER A 228 4.46 -7.05 -3.47
N GLY A 229 3.48 -6.97 -2.57
CA GLY A 229 2.07 -6.83 -2.93
C GLY A 229 1.74 -5.45 -3.51
N GLN A 230 2.38 -4.40 -3.00
CA GLN A 230 2.28 -3.04 -3.55
C GLN A 230 2.83 -2.95 -4.96
N LEU A 231 3.93 -3.67 -5.24
CA LEU A 231 4.43 -3.82 -6.61
C LEU A 231 3.46 -4.64 -7.47
N ASN A 232 2.87 -5.72 -6.92
CA ASN A 232 1.89 -6.54 -7.63
C ASN A 232 0.70 -5.69 -8.11
N GLU A 233 0.06 -4.97 -7.20
CA GLU A 233 -0.99 -3.99 -7.49
C GLU A 233 -0.54 -2.92 -8.49
N SER A 234 0.66 -2.38 -8.32
CA SER A 234 1.16 -1.35 -9.22
C SER A 234 1.40 -1.84 -10.63
N PHE A 235 1.91 -3.06 -10.83
CA PHE A 235 2.02 -3.62 -12.17
C PHE A 235 0.66 -3.83 -12.80
N ALA A 236 -0.33 -4.25 -12.02
CA ALA A 236 -1.71 -4.39 -12.48
C ALA A 236 -2.31 -3.03 -12.89
N ASP A 237 -2.13 -1.98 -12.09
CA ASP A 237 -2.53 -0.61 -12.44
C ASP A 237 -1.80 -0.08 -13.68
N VAL A 238 -0.47 -0.22 -13.73
CA VAL A 238 0.34 0.28 -14.83
C VAL A 238 -0.08 -0.32 -16.17
N PHE A 239 -0.24 -1.64 -16.22
CA PHE A 239 -0.62 -2.29 -17.46
C PHE A 239 -2.11 -2.19 -17.74
N GLY A 240 -2.96 -2.13 -16.71
CA GLY A 240 -4.39 -1.84 -16.83
C GLY A 240 -4.63 -0.52 -17.54
N GLU A 241 -4.08 0.56 -17.00
CA GLU A 241 -4.12 1.89 -17.59
C GLU A 241 -3.47 1.93 -18.99
N LEU A 242 -2.35 1.23 -19.20
CA LEU A 242 -1.74 1.22 -20.54
C LEU A 242 -2.63 0.55 -21.59
N VAL A 243 -3.39 -0.48 -21.23
CA VAL A 243 -4.37 -1.14 -22.10
C VAL A 243 -5.56 -0.23 -22.34
N ASP A 244 -6.05 0.46 -21.32
CA ASP A 244 -7.10 1.46 -21.44
C ASP A 244 -6.67 2.63 -22.36
N LEU A 245 -5.49 3.23 -22.12
CA LEU A 245 -4.92 4.22 -23.05
C LEU A 245 -4.73 3.65 -24.48
N TRP A 246 -4.56 2.33 -24.61
CA TRP A 246 -4.42 1.62 -25.89
C TRP A 246 -5.77 1.29 -26.56
N ASN A 247 -6.91 1.39 -25.89
CA ASN A 247 -8.24 1.25 -26.50
C ASN A 247 -9.12 2.52 -26.44
N GLY A 248 -8.77 3.57 -25.68
CA GLY A 248 -9.47 4.87 -25.62
C GLY A 248 -9.44 5.75 -26.89
N ASN A 249 -10.43 6.65 -27.08
CA ASN A 249 -10.53 7.79 -28.03
C ASN A 249 -11.91 8.53 -27.95
N CYS A 250 -11.96 9.87 -27.92
CA CYS A 250 -12.99 10.50 -28.79
C CYS A 250 -12.64 11.81 -29.50
N GLN A 251 -11.45 12.41 -29.32
CA GLN A 251 -10.83 13.45 -30.19
C GLN A 251 -9.48 14.00 -29.65
N GLU A 252 -8.92 13.34 -28.63
CA GLU A 252 -7.52 13.28 -28.16
C GLU A 252 -6.78 14.60 -27.82
N ALA A 253 -6.40 14.76 -26.54
CA ALA A 253 -5.22 15.55 -26.17
C ALA A 253 -4.27 14.63 -25.39
N GLY A 254 -3.01 14.49 -25.79
CA GLY A 254 -2.09 13.41 -25.34
C GLY A 254 -1.01 13.84 -24.34
N PRO A 255 0.14 13.11 -24.19
CA PRO A 255 0.66 12.03 -25.05
C PRO A 255 0.55 10.64 -24.42
N PRO A 256 0.43 9.59 -25.25
CA PRO A 256 1.69 9.01 -25.72
C PRO A 256 1.89 9.00 -27.24
N GLY A 257 2.27 10.17 -27.75
CA GLY A 257 2.44 10.47 -29.16
C GLY A 257 1.14 10.95 -29.82
N THR A 258 1.22 11.52 -31.02
CA THR A 258 0.11 12.30 -31.61
C THR A 258 -1.06 11.46 -32.19
N GLY A 259 -1.47 10.35 -31.57
CA GLY A 259 -2.57 9.50 -32.08
C GLY A 259 -2.57 8.07 -31.55
N TRP A 260 -2.69 7.86 -30.24
CA TRP A 260 -2.99 6.52 -29.71
C TRP A 260 -4.51 6.41 -29.63
N PRO A 261 -5.19 5.35 -30.10
CA PRO A 261 -4.83 4.18 -30.94
C PRO A 261 -5.83 3.91 -32.10
N THR A 262 -5.53 2.95 -33.00
CA THR A 262 -6.59 2.16 -33.67
C THR A 262 -6.36 0.67 -33.41
N HIS A 263 -7.27 0.12 -32.62
CA HIS A 263 -7.44 -1.27 -32.23
C HIS A 263 -8.86 -1.72 -32.67
N PRO A 264 -9.30 -2.97 -32.40
CA PRO A 264 -10.55 -3.51 -32.95
C PRO A 264 -11.86 -3.14 -32.23
N SER A 265 -11.86 -2.88 -30.91
CA SER A 265 -13.06 -2.82 -30.05
C SER A 265 -13.79 -1.46 -30.01
N GLY A 266 -13.15 -0.37 -30.44
CA GLY A 266 -13.76 0.97 -30.53
C GLY A 266 -13.23 1.94 -29.50
N SER A 267 -13.73 3.17 -29.47
CA SER A 267 -12.98 4.32 -28.96
C SER A 267 -12.87 4.47 -27.41
N GLY A 268 -12.93 3.42 -26.59
CA GLY A 268 -12.96 3.49 -25.11
C GLY A 268 -13.89 4.58 -24.50
N GLY A 269 -13.83 4.80 -23.19
CA GLY A 269 -14.72 5.74 -22.47
C GLY A 269 -14.06 7.05 -22.02
N ASP A 270 -12.74 7.06 -21.90
CA ASP A 270 -11.95 8.16 -21.35
C ASP A 270 -12.14 9.53 -22.00
N THR A 271 -12.81 10.44 -21.29
CA THR A 271 -12.84 11.85 -21.69
C THR A 271 -13.03 12.77 -20.48
N PRO A 272 -12.18 13.83 -20.36
CA PRO A 272 -10.99 14.18 -21.18
C PRO A 272 -9.72 13.39 -20.81
N ASN A 273 -8.85 13.06 -21.78
CA ASN A 273 -7.56 12.35 -21.53
C ASN A 273 -6.32 13.27 -21.69
N SER A 274 -6.43 14.57 -21.38
CA SER A 274 -5.32 15.52 -21.57
C SER A 274 -4.13 15.29 -20.62
N ALA A 275 -2.90 15.62 -21.05
CA ALA A 275 -1.74 15.69 -20.15
C ALA A 275 -2.05 16.48 -18.88
N ARG A 276 -1.76 15.88 -17.73
CA ARG A 276 -2.13 16.41 -16.43
C ARG A 276 -1.15 17.47 -15.95
N THR A 277 -1.69 18.55 -15.40
CA THR A 277 -0.91 19.70 -14.91
C THR A 277 -1.47 20.30 -13.63
N GLY A 278 -2.68 19.90 -13.22
CA GLY A 278 -3.36 20.41 -12.03
C GLY A 278 -3.10 19.58 -10.77
N SER A 279 -3.54 20.11 -9.63
CA SER A 279 -3.61 19.40 -8.35
C SER A 279 -4.95 18.65 -8.22
N CYS A 280 -5.10 17.84 -7.17
CA CYS A 280 -6.33 17.08 -6.88
C CYS A 280 -7.62 17.85 -7.14
N PHE A 281 -8.55 17.20 -7.85
CA PHE A 281 -9.90 17.67 -8.15
C PHE A 281 -9.99 18.99 -8.95
N THR A 282 -8.86 19.55 -9.39
CA THR A 282 -8.81 20.73 -10.27
C THR A 282 -8.40 20.37 -11.70
N ASP A 283 -7.74 19.23 -11.87
CA ASP A 283 -7.52 18.60 -13.16
C ASP A 283 -8.74 17.75 -13.51
N LEU A 284 -9.34 17.99 -14.67
CA LEU A 284 -10.50 17.24 -15.15
C LEU A 284 -10.10 16.04 -16.03
N SER A 285 -8.80 15.87 -16.29
CA SER A 285 -8.33 14.74 -17.07
C SER A 285 -8.48 13.43 -16.30
N VAL A 286 -8.93 12.39 -16.99
CA VAL A 286 -9.03 11.02 -16.47
C VAL A 286 -7.76 10.22 -16.70
N ARG A 287 -6.79 10.76 -17.47
CA ARG A 287 -5.48 10.14 -17.67
C ARG A 287 -4.84 9.74 -16.33
N TRP A 288 -4.35 8.52 -16.20
CA TRP A 288 -3.77 7.97 -14.97
C TRP A 288 -4.77 7.79 -13.82
N LEU A 289 -6.06 7.65 -14.10
CA LEU A 289 -7.08 7.28 -13.11
C LEU A 289 -7.50 5.84 -13.35
N LEU A 290 -7.72 5.10 -12.27
CA LEU A 290 -8.17 3.71 -12.37
C LEU A 290 -9.64 3.59 -11.96
N GLY A 291 -10.48 3.00 -12.79
CA GLY A 291 -11.85 2.58 -12.55
C GLY A 291 -12.88 3.71 -12.62
N GLU A 292 -12.55 4.84 -13.22
CA GLU A 292 -13.42 6.01 -13.41
C GLU A 292 -14.69 5.69 -14.20
N ASP A 293 -14.62 4.74 -15.12
CA ASP A 293 -15.75 4.34 -15.98
C ASP A 293 -16.64 3.29 -15.30
N SER A 294 -16.27 2.83 -14.10
CA SER A 294 -17.08 1.91 -13.32
C SER A 294 -18.42 2.56 -12.91
N SER A 295 -19.39 1.71 -12.59
CA SER A 295 -20.72 2.10 -12.12
C SER A 295 -20.72 2.91 -10.82
N THR A 296 -19.59 2.99 -10.12
CA THR A 296 -19.42 3.83 -8.92
C THR A 296 -19.36 5.32 -9.27
N GLY A 297 -18.96 5.66 -10.49
CA GLY A 297 -18.82 7.03 -10.99
C GLY A 297 -17.63 7.80 -10.42
N PHE A 298 -16.67 7.12 -9.79
CA PHE A 298 -15.41 7.70 -9.30
C PHE A 298 -14.26 6.72 -9.49
N ALA A 299 -13.08 7.24 -9.83
CA ALA A 299 -11.85 6.46 -9.86
C ALA A 299 -11.45 5.99 -8.46
N ALA A 300 -10.93 4.77 -8.38
CA ALA A 300 -10.41 4.16 -7.16
C ALA A 300 -9.00 4.66 -6.81
N ARG A 301 -8.15 4.89 -7.82
CA ARG A 301 -6.76 5.33 -7.66
C ARG A 301 -6.42 6.43 -8.67
N ASP A 302 -5.42 7.23 -8.33
CA ASP A 302 -4.85 8.27 -9.19
C ASP A 302 -3.33 8.07 -9.27
N MET A 303 -2.81 7.48 -10.35
CA MET A 303 -1.38 7.22 -10.48
C MET A 303 -0.58 8.52 -10.64
N TRP A 304 -1.17 9.59 -11.15
CA TRP A 304 -0.46 10.86 -11.33
C TRP A 304 -0.36 11.67 -10.04
N SER A 305 -1.38 11.61 -9.18
CA SER A 305 -1.43 12.28 -7.88
C SER A 305 -2.09 11.35 -6.83
N PRO A 306 -1.37 10.33 -6.34
CA PRO A 306 -1.92 9.31 -5.44
C PRO A 306 -2.62 9.88 -4.21
N GLU A 307 -2.14 11.01 -3.70
CA GLU A 307 -2.72 11.67 -2.53
C GLU A 307 -4.18 12.11 -2.74
N CYS A 308 -4.64 12.24 -3.98
CA CYS A 308 -6.03 12.57 -4.30
C CYS A 308 -7.00 11.44 -3.93
N MET A 309 -6.51 10.19 -3.91
CA MET A 309 -7.24 9.00 -3.48
C MET A 309 -6.75 8.47 -2.12
N ASN A 310 -6.03 9.31 -1.36
CA ASN A 310 -5.47 8.99 -0.04
C ASN A 310 -4.37 7.91 -0.07
N ASP A 311 -3.71 7.76 -1.22
CA ASP A 311 -2.56 6.88 -1.37
C ASP A 311 -1.24 7.68 -1.25
N PRO A 312 -0.17 7.07 -0.72
CA PRO A 312 1.14 7.70 -0.60
C PRO A 312 1.77 8.03 -1.98
N PRO A 313 2.20 9.29 -2.21
CA PRO A 313 2.88 9.67 -3.45
C PRO A 313 4.37 9.32 -3.50
N ASN A 314 4.98 8.95 -2.36
CA ASN A 314 6.35 8.46 -2.23
C ASN A 314 6.49 7.57 -0.98
N ALA A 315 7.56 6.78 -0.92
CA ALA A 315 7.77 5.74 0.09
C ALA A 315 7.99 6.28 1.52
N LEU A 316 8.50 7.50 1.68
CA LEU A 316 8.74 8.09 3.01
C LEU A 316 7.64 9.05 3.46
N HIS A 317 6.56 9.19 2.69
CA HIS A 317 5.42 10.04 3.03
C HIS A 317 4.71 9.55 4.29
N ASP A 318 4.17 10.47 5.09
CA ASP A 318 3.42 10.12 6.31
C ASP A 318 2.22 9.22 6.02
N LEU A 319 1.54 9.43 4.88
CA LEU A 319 0.47 8.53 4.42
C LEU A 319 0.94 7.08 4.26
N TYR A 320 2.16 6.85 3.75
CA TYR A 320 2.67 5.48 3.56
C TYR A 320 2.78 4.76 4.90
N ARG A 321 3.27 5.45 5.92
CA ARG A 321 3.42 4.89 7.28
C ARG A 321 2.08 4.52 7.90
N ILE A 322 1.03 5.26 7.57
CA ILE A 322 -0.32 5.05 8.13
C ILE A 322 -1.08 3.97 7.35
N THR A 323 -0.93 3.90 6.03
CA THR A 323 -1.72 3.01 5.17
C THR A 323 -1.02 1.70 4.83
N SER A 324 0.31 1.66 4.81
CA SER A 324 1.09 0.57 4.21
C SER A 324 2.05 -0.15 5.16
N CYS A 325 2.26 0.35 6.38
CA CYS A 325 3.13 -0.31 7.36
C CYS A 325 2.43 -1.37 8.23
N ASN A 326 1.09 -1.42 8.25
CA ASN A 326 0.34 -2.41 9.03
C ASN A 326 0.01 -3.64 8.17
N PRO A 327 0.63 -4.81 8.41
CA PRO A 327 0.39 -6.01 7.61
C PRO A 327 -1.03 -6.56 7.71
N ASN A 328 -1.80 -6.16 8.74
CA ASN A 328 -3.18 -6.59 8.97
C ASN A 328 -4.23 -5.70 8.29
N ILE A 329 -3.82 -4.55 7.74
CA ILE A 329 -4.68 -3.68 6.95
C ILE A 329 -4.27 -3.86 5.50
N ASP A 330 -5.22 -4.31 4.67
CA ASP A 330 -5.00 -4.43 3.24
C ASP A 330 -3.69 -5.18 2.88
N SER A 331 -3.43 -6.27 3.59
CA SER A 331 -2.20 -7.08 3.44
C SER A 331 -0.90 -6.26 3.49
N GLY A 332 -0.81 -5.23 4.33
CA GLY A 332 0.32 -4.30 4.33
C GLY A 332 0.15 -3.15 3.35
N GLY A 333 -1.09 -2.66 3.21
CA GLY A 333 -1.50 -1.62 2.28
C GLY A 333 -1.04 -1.87 0.86
N VAL A 334 -1.36 -3.03 0.29
CA VAL A 334 -1.00 -3.38 -1.08
C VAL A 334 -1.62 -2.42 -2.09
N HIS A 335 -2.89 -2.05 -1.93
CA HIS A 335 -3.58 -1.12 -2.81
C HIS A 335 -3.14 0.32 -2.55
N SER A 336 -2.95 0.72 -1.29
CA SER A 336 -2.50 2.10 -1.01
C SER A 336 -1.04 2.32 -1.37
N GLY A 337 -0.16 1.39 -0.98
CA GLY A 337 1.27 1.54 -1.21
C GLY A 337 1.67 1.42 -2.69
N SER A 338 0.80 0.87 -3.54
CA SER A 338 1.02 0.85 -5.00
C SER A 338 1.08 2.26 -5.60
N GLY A 339 0.50 3.27 -4.92
CA GLY A 339 0.58 4.69 -5.29
C GLY A 339 2.03 5.17 -5.53
N VAL A 340 3.00 4.62 -4.79
CA VAL A 340 4.43 4.96 -4.90
C VAL A 340 5.00 4.57 -6.29
N PRO A 341 5.04 3.28 -6.68
CA PRO A 341 5.48 2.87 -8.01
C PRO A 341 4.55 3.31 -9.16
N ASN A 342 3.23 3.46 -8.93
CA ASN A 342 2.30 4.04 -9.90
C ASN A 342 2.71 5.46 -10.29
N HIS A 343 3.02 6.27 -9.29
CA HIS A 343 3.48 7.64 -9.50
C HIS A 343 4.82 7.70 -10.21
N ALA A 344 5.75 6.79 -9.90
CA ALA A 344 7.00 6.69 -10.65
C ALA A 344 6.74 6.39 -12.15
N PHE A 345 5.83 5.48 -12.47
CA PHE A 345 5.49 5.13 -13.85
C PHE A 345 4.86 6.31 -14.60
N ALA A 346 3.84 6.95 -14.02
CA ALA A 346 3.17 8.10 -14.64
C ALA A 346 4.15 9.25 -14.88
N MET A 347 5.05 9.53 -13.92
CA MET A 347 6.09 10.54 -14.06
C MET A 347 7.15 10.18 -15.11
N ALA A 348 7.62 8.93 -15.15
CA ALA A 348 8.57 8.48 -16.17
C ALA A 348 7.96 8.59 -17.58
N THR A 349 6.65 8.34 -17.70
CA THR A 349 5.94 8.35 -18.98
C THR A 349 5.69 9.77 -19.48
N ASP A 350 5.09 10.63 -18.66
CA ASP A 350 4.60 11.96 -19.09
C ASP A 350 5.49 13.13 -18.64
N GLY A 351 6.35 12.91 -17.65
CA GLY A 351 7.27 13.90 -17.08
C GLY A 351 6.64 14.80 -16.02
N LYS A 352 7.30 14.96 -14.87
CA LYS A 352 6.81 15.77 -13.74
C LYS A 352 7.96 16.37 -12.95
N ASN A 353 7.69 17.47 -12.24
CA ASN A 353 8.56 17.95 -11.17
C ASN A 353 8.01 17.46 -9.84
N PHE A 354 8.78 16.65 -9.12
CA PHE A 354 8.35 16.08 -7.84
C PHE A 354 9.56 15.79 -6.94
N ASN A 355 9.41 16.07 -5.64
CA ASN A 355 10.41 15.79 -4.61
C ASN A 355 11.87 16.21 -4.95
N GLY A 356 12.04 17.37 -5.59
CA GLY A 356 13.36 17.89 -5.97
C GLY A 356 13.94 17.34 -7.29
N TYR A 357 13.23 16.43 -7.97
CA TYR A 357 13.61 15.89 -9.28
C TYR A 357 12.74 16.46 -10.40
N THR A 358 13.35 16.68 -11.56
CA THR A 358 12.67 17.01 -12.81
C THR A 358 12.79 15.82 -13.74
N VAL A 359 11.67 15.10 -13.94
CA VAL A 359 11.59 13.97 -14.87
C VAL A 359 11.07 14.47 -16.22
N SER A 360 11.82 14.20 -17.28
CA SER A 360 11.35 14.39 -18.65
C SER A 360 10.66 13.11 -19.11
N GLY A 361 9.41 13.19 -19.55
CA GLY A 361 8.65 12.01 -19.99
C GLY A 361 9.32 11.32 -21.18
N ILE A 362 9.46 9.99 -21.10
CA ILE A 362 10.05 9.16 -22.17
C ILE A 362 8.99 8.48 -23.04
N GLY A 363 7.72 8.60 -22.67
CA GLY A 363 6.58 7.96 -23.32
C GLY A 363 6.43 6.47 -22.98
N PRO A 364 5.21 5.91 -23.17
CA PRO A 364 4.81 4.62 -22.63
C PRO A 364 5.42 3.45 -23.37
N ILE A 365 5.72 3.59 -24.67
CA ILE A 365 6.40 2.52 -25.40
C ILE A 365 7.74 2.20 -24.71
N LYS A 366 8.45 3.25 -24.26
CA LYS A 366 9.73 3.10 -23.59
C LYS A 366 9.56 2.73 -22.11
N SER A 367 8.66 3.39 -21.38
CA SER A 367 8.46 3.08 -19.95
C SER A 367 7.82 1.69 -19.75
N ALA A 368 6.81 1.31 -20.54
CA ALA A 368 6.20 -0.03 -20.46
C ALA A 368 7.21 -1.14 -20.76
N ALA A 369 8.14 -0.93 -21.70
CA ALA A 369 9.22 -1.89 -21.97
C ALA A 369 10.17 -2.06 -20.77
N VAL A 370 10.45 -0.98 -20.03
CA VAL A 370 11.24 -1.05 -18.79
C VAL A 370 10.48 -1.82 -17.72
N TRP A 371 9.19 -1.51 -17.50
CA TRP A 371 8.37 -2.17 -16.49
C TRP A 371 8.19 -3.66 -16.78
N PHE A 372 7.83 -4.00 -18.02
CA PHE A 372 7.66 -5.39 -18.44
C PHE A 372 8.96 -6.18 -18.28
N ARG A 373 10.10 -5.61 -18.69
CA ARG A 373 11.40 -6.27 -18.53
C ARG A 373 11.80 -6.42 -17.06
N ALA A 374 11.52 -5.44 -16.21
CA ALA A 374 11.80 -5.54 -14.78
C ALA A 374 11.00 -6.69 -14.15
N LEU A 375 9.69 -6.74 -14.42
CA LEU A 375 8.80 -7.81 -13.93
C LEU A 375 9.26 -9.19 -14.41
N THR A 376 9.50 -9.35 -15.72
CA THR A 376 9.71 -10.69 -16.33
C THR A 376 11.12 -11.24 -16.20
N MET A 377 12.13 -10.39 -16.01
CA MET A 377 13.54 -10.82 -16.03
C MET A 377 14.25 -10.73 -14.68
N TYR A 378 13.79 -9.86 -13.79
CA TYR A 378 14.58 -9.46 -12.61
C TYR A 378 13.85 -9.65 -11.28
N MET A 379 12.55 -9.39 -11.25
CA MET A 379 11.78 -9.51 -10.02
C MET A 379 11.55 -10.96 -9.61
N THR A 380 11.33 -11.14 -8.32
CA THR A 380 11.10 -12.43 -7.66
C THR A 380 9.99 -12.27 -6.63
N PRO A 381 9.44 -13.35 -6.05
CA PRO A 381 8.25 -13.26 -5.21
C PRO A 381 8.32 -12.26 -4.05
N ALA A 382 9.49 -12.13 -3.41
CA ALA A 382 9.68 -11.28 -2.24
C ALA A 382 10.34 -9.92 -2.58
N THR A 383 10.29 -9.48 -3.85
CA THR A 383 10.92 -8.22 -4.25
C THR A 383 10.32 -7.03 -3.51
N ASP A 384 11.18 -6.27 -2.83
CA ASP A 384 10.83 -5.02 -2.15
C ASP A 384 11.11 -3.78 -3.03
N PHE A 385 10.80 -2.57 -2.53
CA PHE A 385 11.01 -1.34 -3.30
C PHE A 385 12.48 -1.06 -3.63
N ASN A 386 13.40 -1.36 -2.70
CA ASN A 386 14.82 -1.09 -2.88
C ASN A 386 15.42 -2.01 -3.96
N GLN A 387 15.03 -3.28 -3.94
CA GLN A 387 15.36 -4.26 -4.96
C GLN A 387 14.72 -3.87 -6.30
N ALA A 388 13.44 -3.50 -6.31
CA ALA A 388 12.75 -3.03 -7.51
C ALA A 388 13.42 -1.80 -8.13
N TYR A 389 13.87 -0.83 -7.33
CA TYR A 389 14.68 0.30 -7.79
C TYR A 389 15.90 -0.16 -8.58
N GLY A 390 16.65 -1.15 -8.06
CA GLY A 390 17.78 -1.75 -8.79
C GLY A 390 17.36 -2.43 -10.09
N TYR A 391 16.25 -3.18 -10.07
CA TYR A 391 15.77 -3.96 -11.20
C TYR A 391 15.19 -3.11 -12.34
N PHE A 392 14.45 -2.04 -12.04
CA PHE A 392 14.01 -1.09 -13.07
C PHE A 392 15.20 -0.40 -13.74
N ASN A 393 16.21 0.03 -12.97
CA ASN A 393 17.41 0.64 -13.52
C ASN A 393 18.21 -0.35 -14.39
N GLN A 394 18.30 -1.62 -13.99
CA GLN A 394 18.93 -2.66 -14.80
C GLN A 394 18.13 -2.94 -16.09
N ALA A 395 16.80 -3.01 -16.01
CA ALA A 395 15.93 -3.15 -17.18
C ALA A 395 16.09 -1.99 -18.16
N ALA A 396 16.15 -0.75 -17.66
CA ALA A 396 16.41 0.43 -18.48
C ALA A 396 17.80 0.40 -19.13
N ALA A 397 18.83 -0.04 -18.40
CA ALA A 397 20.19 -0.18 -18.93
C ALA A 397 20.26 -1.19 -20.10
N ASP A 398 19.57 -2.31 -19.99
CA ASP A 398 19.52 -3.34 -21.05
C ASP A 398 18.85 -2.85 -22.33
N LEU A 399 17.88 -1.94 -22.21
CA LEU A 399 17.14 -1.40 -23.34
C LEU A 399 17.90 -0.29 -24.07
N VAL A 400 19.00 0.25 -23.53
CA VAL A 400 19.76 1.31 -24.19
C VAL A 400 20.28 0.84 -25.56
N GLY A 401 19.86 1.55 -26.60
CA GLY A 401 20.20 1.27 -28.00
C GLY A 401 19.20 0.38 -28.73
N THR A 402 18.18 -0.15 -28.05
CA THR A 402 17.10 -0.93 -28.67
C THR A 402 15.95 -0.04 -29.14
N ASN A 403 15.03 -0.62 -29.92
CA ASN A 403 13.77 -0.01 -30.30
C ASN A 403 12.64 -0.91 -29.77
N PRO A 404 12.09 -0.62 -28.58
CA PRO A 404 10.95 -1.39 -28.06
C PRO A 404 9.78 -1.39 -29.06
N ASN A 405 9.00 -2.47 -29.12
CA ASN A 405 7.89 -2.55 -30.06
C ASN A 405 6.75 -1.61 -29.63
N ASP A 406 6.10 -1.01 -30.61
CA ASP A 406 4.89 -0.22 -30.42
C ASP A 406 3.69 -1.18 -30.34
N PRO A 407 3.00 -1.27 -29.19
CA PRO A 407 1.92 -2.22 -28.98
C PRO A 407 0.71 -2.00 -29.90
N ARG A 408 0.63 -0.88 -30.63
CA ARG A 408 -0.42 -0.66 -31.64
C ARG A 408 -0.14 -1.33 -32.98
N THR A 409 1.13 -1.60 -33.27
CA THR A 409 1.57 -2.02 -34.62
C THR A 409 2.42 -3.28 -34.61
N GLY A 410 2.95 -3.68 -33.46
CA GLY A 410 3.96 -4.73 -33.35
C GLY A 410 5.30 -4.39 -34.02
N GLN A 411 5.47 -3.15 -34.47
CA GLN A 411 6.70 -2.70 -35.14
C GLN A 411 7.61 -1.96 -34.17
N PRO A 412 8.94 -1.95 -34.40
CA PRO A 412 9.88 -1.20 -33.57
C PRO A 412 9.52 0.29 -33.48
N SER A 413 9.68 0.87 -32.28
CA SER A 413 9.42 2.28 -32.01
C SER A 413 10.20 3.21 -32.94
N ALA A 414 9.59 4.35 -33.28
CA ALA A 414 10.19 5.34 -34.17
C ALA A 414 11.50 5.97 -33.64
N SER A 415 11.73 5.91 -32.33
CA SER A 415 12.97 6.35 -31.69
C SER A 415 13.54 5.25 -30.79
N ASN A 416 14.86 5.15 -30.73
CA ASN A 416 15.52 4.20 -29.86
C ASN A 416 15.40 4.62 -28.39
N PHE A 417 15.49 3.65 -27.49
CA PHE A 417 15.69 3.89 -26.07
C PHE A 417 17.14 4.32 -25.84
N THR A 418 17.35 5.43 -25.15
CA THR A 418 18.66 6.08 -25.00
C THR A 418 19.13 6.07 -23.55
N LEU A 419 20.41 6.39 -23.34
CA LEU A 419 20.94 6.60 -21.99
C LEU A 419 20.23 7.76 -21.26
N ALA A 420 19.79 8.79 -22.01
CA ALA A 420 19.04 9.88 -21.43
C ALA A 420 17.67 9.43 -20.91
N ASP A 421 17.02 8.49 -21.61
CA ASP A 421 15.75 7.88 -21.18
C ASP A 421 15.96 7.04 -19.91
N ALA A 422 17.03 6.25 -19.83
CA ALA A 422 17.37 5.47 -18.62
C ALA A 422 17.54 6.37 -17.38
N ILE A 423 18.16 7.55 -17.54
CA ILE A 423 18.29 8.53 -16.46
C ILE A 423 16.92 9.04 -15.99
N GLN A 424 15.92 9.14 -16.88
CA GLN A 424 14.58 9.58 -16.47
C GLN A 424 13.86 8.51 -15.65
N ILE A 425 14.08 7.22 -15.93
CA ILE A 425 13.61 6.13 -15.08
C ILE A 425 14.21 6.26 -13.68
N GLU A 426 15.53 6.40 -13.59
CA GLU A 426 16.22 6.57 -12.30
C GLU A 426 15.67 7.78 -11.53
N ASN A 427 15.54 8.94 -12.19
CA ASN A 427 15.00 10.15 -11.58
C ASN A 427 13.57 9.94 -11.06
N ALA A 428 12.71 9.24 -11.80
CA ALA A 428 11.34 8.99 -11.36
C ALA A 428 11.28 8.10 -10.11
N LEU A 429 12.12 7.04 -10.06
CA LEU A 429 12.19 6.14 -8.92
C LEU A 429 12.81 6.81 -7.67
N LEU A 430 13.81 7.67 -7.87
CA LEU A 430 14.38 8.51 -6.81
C LEU A 430 13.36 9.54 -6.31
N ALA A 431 12.54 10.12 -7.19
CA ALA A 431 11.53 11.11 -6.81
C ALA A 431 10.48 10.52 -5.86
N VAL A 432 10.15 9.23 -6.02
CA VAL A 432 9.24 8.49 -5.14
C VAL A 432 9.94 7.73 -4.00
N GLU A 433 11.26 7.88 -3.89
CA GLU A 433 12.08 7.35 -2.79
C GLU A 433 12.08 5.82 -2.66
N MET A 434 11.87 5.09 -3.77
CA MET A 434 11.95 3.62 -3.77
C MET A 434 13.36 3.10 -3.46
N ASN A 435 14.39 3.95 -3.54
CA ASN A 435 15.76 3.63 -3.18
C ASN A 435 16.05 3.72 -1.68
N GLU A 436 15.11 4.19 -0.86
CA GLU A 436 15.29 4.38 0.58
C GLU A 436 14.58 3.27 1.36
N PRO A 437 15.13 2.83 2.52
CA PRO A 437 14.43 1.92 3.40
C PRO A 437 13.25 2.64 4.05
N VAL A 438 12.06 2.05 3.96
CA VAL A 438 10.91 2.56 4.70
C VAL A 438 11.03 2.16 6.17
N ASP A 439 11.14 3.15 7.05
CA ASP A 439 11.11 2.93 8.49
C ASP A 439 9.66 2.92 9.00
N CYS A 440 9.06 1.73 9.01
CA CYS A 440 7.74 1.52 9.61
C CYS A 440 7.74 1.61 11.15
N CYS A 441 8.92 1.71 11.78
CA CYS A 441 9.10 1.88 13.21
C CYS A 441 9.73 3.25 13.54
N ALA A 442 9.33 4.30 12.83
CA ALA A 442 9.83 5.65 13.09
C ALA A 442 9.41 6.17 14.47
N ALA A 443 10.12 7.18 14.97
CA ALA A 443 9.80 7.79 16.27
C ALA A 443 8.51 8.62 16.18
N VAL A 444 7.76 8.78 17.28
CA VAL A 444 6.59 9.67 17.32
C VAL A 444 6.95 11.10 16.93
N GLY A 445 6.04 11.81 16.29
CA GLY A 445 6.21 13.22 15.93
C GLY A 445 5.58 14.15 16.95
N ASP A 446 5.95 15.43 16.88
CA ASP A 446 5.27 16.54 17.57
C ASP A 446 4.96 16.31 19.05
N LEU A 447 5.84 15.58 19.77
CA LEU A 447 5.65 15.30 21.19
C LEU A 447 5.61 16.61 21.99
N THR A 448 4.51 16.82 22.68
CA THR A 448 4.31 17.90 23.64
C THR A 448 3.89 17.31 24.97
N CYS A 449 4.36 17.90 26.07
CA CYS A 449 3.81 17.63 27.39
C CYS A 449 3.59 18.93 28.16
N GLN A 450 2.54 18.91 28.96
CA GLN A 450 2.13 20.02 29.81
C GLN A 450 1.60 19.47 31.13
N THR A 451 1.65 20.31 32.16
CA THR A 451 1.09 20.00 33.47
C THR A 451 -0.23 20.71 33.68
N ASP A 452 -1.22 20.00 34.20
CA ASP A 452 -2.49 20.55 34.62
C ASP A 452 -2.80 20.10 36.05
N TYR A 453 -2.71 21.00 37.03
CA TYR A 453 -2.99 20.71 38.45
C TYR A 453 -2.28 19.46 39.04
N GLY A 454 -1.05 19.17 38.59
CA GLY A 454 -0.29 17.99 39.03
C GLY A 454 -0.53 16.71 38.21
N SER A 455 -1.46 16.74 37.26
CA SER A 455 -1.47 15.76 36.17
C SER A 455 -0.49 16.18 35.07
N VAL A 456 0.05 15.20 34.37
CA VAL A 456 0.82 15.38 33.14
C VAL A 456 -0.04 14.92 31.98
N GLU A 457 -0.20 15.80 31.00
CA GLU A 457 -0.86 15.50 29.73
C GLU A 457 0.20 15.60 28.64
N ALA A 458 0.35 14.52 27.87
CA ALA A 458 1.23 14.47 26.72
C ALA A 458 0.46 14.11 25.46
N GLY A 459 0.83 14.72 24.34
CA GLY A 459 0.24 14.46 23.03
C GLY A 459 1.32 14.40 21.96
N TRP A 460 1.12 13.55 20.95
CA TRP A 460 2.07 13.31 19.86
C TRP A 460 1.36 12.85 18.58
N THR A 461 2.09 12.84 17.47
CA THR A 461 1.66 12.25 16.20
C THR A 461 2.25 10.85 16.02
N VAL A 462 1.42 9.92 15.53
CA VAL A 462 1.82 8.56 15.21
C VAL A 462 2.44 8.56 13.81
N ASN A 463 3.74 8.31 13.73
CA ASN A 463 4.55 8.40 12.52
C ASN A 463 5.00 7.03 11.99
N GLY A 464 4.41 5.94 12.50
CA GLY A 464 4.78 4.57 12.16
C GLY A 464 3.72 3.59 12.65
N TYR A 465 4.01 2.30 12.49
CA TYR A 465 3.18 1.21 12.98
C TYR A 465 3.85 0.57 14.20
N TYR A 466 3.20 0.70 15.36
CA TYR A 466 3.74 0.26 16.64
C TYR A 466 2.87 -0.87 17.21
N ASP A 467 3.51 -1.88 17.80
CA ASP A 467 2.82 -2.89 18.60
C ASP A 467 2.33 -2.28 19.93
N ALA A 468 3.12 -1.36 20.49
CA ALA A 468 2.80 -0.61 21.69
C ALA A 468 3.62 0.69 21.76
N LEU A 469 3.20 1.60 22.62
CA LEU A 469 3.95 2.80 23.00
C LEU A 469 4.27 2.73 24.49
N GLU A 470 5.56 2.64 24.84
CA GLU A 470 6.00 2.71 26.22
C GLU A 470 6.20 4.18 26.62
N VAL A 471 5.57 4.59 27.71
CA VAL A 471 5.73 5.94 28.28
C VAL A 471 6.52 5.83 29.56
N THR A 472 7.61 6.59 29.67
CA THR A 472 8.42 6.65 30.89
C THR A 472 8.51 8.07 31.43
N ILE A 473 8.60 8.20 32.76
CA ILE A 473 8.91 9.46 33.44
C ILE A 473 10.22 9.25 34.20
N ASP A 474 11.22 10.07 33.91
CA ASP A 474 12.59 9.96 34.43
C ASP A 474 13.20 8.55 34.26
N GLY A 475 12.89 7.91 33.13
CA GLY A 475 13.34 6.55 32.78
C GLY A 475 12.61 5.42 33.50
N ILE A 476 11.55 5.71 34.26
CA ILE A 476 10.69 4.71 34.90
C ILE A 476 9.45 4.52 34.03
N LEU A 477 9.19 3.29 33.57
CA LEU A 477 7.97 2.96 32.82
C LEU A 477 6.72 3.26 33.67
N VAL A 478 5.88 4.15 33.17
CA VAL A 478 4.62 4.55 33.82
C VAL A 478 3.40 3.98 33.11
N ASP A 479 3.49 3.75 31.80
CA ASP A 479 2.40 3.14 31.03
C ASP A 479 2.88 2.42 29.76
N THR A 480 2.05 1.50 29.26
CA THR A 480 2.19 0.85 27.96
C THR A 480 0.88 0.98 27.21
N LEU A 481 0.86 1.87 26.23
CA LEU A 481 -0.32 2.25 25.47
C LEU A 481 -0.44 1.42 24.17
N PRO A 482 -1.66 1.30 23.61
CA PRO A 482 -1.84 0.83 22.24
C PRO A 482 -0.98 1.62 21.25
N GLY A 483 -0.50 0.97 20.19
CA GLY A 483 0.39 1.60 19.22
C GLY A 483 -0.22 2.75 18.40
N ASP A 484 -1.55 2.87 18.38
CA ASP A 484 -2.30 3.96 17.75
C ASP A 484 -2.65 5.10 18.74
N ALA A 485 -2.19 5.02 19.99
CA ALA A 485 -2.40 6.08 20.97
C ALA A 485 -1.70 7.37 20.54
N VAL A 486 -2.41 8.49 20.69
CA VAL A 486 -1.94 9.84 20.32
C VAL A 486 -1.60 10.70 21.54
N GLY A 487 -1.66 10.14 22.74
CA GLY A 487 -1.40 10.86 23.97
C GLY A 487 -1.43 10.00 25.23
N TYR A 488 -1.00 10.60 26.33
CA TYR A 488 -0.93 10.03 27.68
C TYR A 488 -1.43 11.03 28.71
N SER A 489 -2.14 10.53 29.71
CA SER A 489 -2.57 11.29 30.88
C SER A 489 -2.16 10.53 32.14
N GLY A 490 -1.51 11.20 33.07
CA GLY A 490 -1.08 10.60 34.34
C GLY A 490 -0.70 11.64 35.38
N THR A 491 0.10 11.24 36.37
CA THR A 491 0.56 12.12 37.48
C THR A 491 2.07 12.02 37.65
N ALA A 492 2.70 13.10 38.10
CA ALA A 492 4.11 13.13 38.49
C ALA A 492 4.30 13.88 39.81
N ASP A 493 5.40 13.61 40.49
CA ASP A 493 5.76 14.32 41.72
C ASP A 493 6.11 15.79 41.43
N ILE A 494 6.31 16.59 42.49
CA ILE A 494 6.70 17.99 42.36
C ILE A 494 8.13 18.10 41.81
N GLY A 495 8.31 18.96 40.80
CA GLY A 495 9.60 19.32 40.25
C GLY A 495 9.70 19.06 38.74
N ASN A 496 10.93 19.16 38.24
CA ASN A 496 11.23 18.96 36.82
C ASN A 496 11.34 17.47 36.51
N HIS A 497 10.63 17.06 35.47
CA HIS A 497 10.59 15.69 34.98
C HIS A 497 10.85 15.65 33.47
N THR A 498 11.32 14.50 33.00
CA THR A 498 11.41 14.19 31.58
C THR A 498 10.45 13.05 31.26
N LEU A 499 9.52 13.28 30.34
CA LEU A 499 8.66 12.24 29.79
C LEU A 499 9.25 11.75 28.47
N ASP A 500 9.38 10.44 28.34
CA ASP A 500 9.85 9.75 27.15
C ASP A 500 8.73 8.90 26.56
N VAL A 501 8.58 8.95 25.24
CA VAL A 501 7.71 8.04 24.48
C VAL A 501 8.60 7.16 23.60
N ILE A 502 8.42 5.85 23.72
CA ILE A 502 9.23 4.82 23.07
C ILE A 502 8.31 3.90 22.27
N PRO A 503 8.26 4.04 20.94
CA PRO A 503 7.55 3.10 20.09
C PRO A 503 8.21 1.72 20.11
N VAL A 504 7.39 0.68 20.35
CA VAL A 504 7.78 -0.72 20.31
C VAL A 504 7.20 -1.34 19.05
N CYS A 505 8.03 -2.01 18.26
CA CYS A 505 7.62 -2.65 17.01
C CYS A 505 8.11 -4.11 16.98
N THR A 506 7.64 -4.90 16.03
CA THR A 506 7.93 -6.33 16.04
C THR A 506 9.43 -6.58 15.84
N GLY A 507 10.09 -7.04 16.91
CA GLY A 507 11.51 -7.34 16.91
C GLY A 507 12.46 -6.14 17.06
N THR A 508 11.94 -4.91 17.27
CA THR A 508 12.78 -3.70 17.47
C THR A 508 12.05 -2.62 18.30
N VAL A 509 12.78 -1.58 18.70
CA VAL A 509 12.22 -0.35 19.28
C VAL A 509 12.70 0.85 18.47
N SER A 510 11.87 1.88 18.39
CA SER A 510 12.24 3.13 17.74
C SER A 510 13.15 3.99 18.61
N SER A 511 13.59 5.12 18.07
CA SER A 511 14.27 6.17 18.84
C SER A 511 13.31 6.80 19.84
N THR A 512 13.80 7.05 21.05
CA THR A 512 13.05 7.75 22.11
C THR A 512 12.84 9.21 21.75
N VAL A 513 11.63 9.71 21.97
CA VAL A 513 11.32 11.14 21.91
C VAL A 513 10.95 11.62 23.30
N SER A 514 11.56 12.74 23.69
CA SER A 514 11.46 13.26 25.05
C SER A 514 10.87 14.66 25.07
N CYS A 515 10.11 14.97 26.11
CA CYS A 515 9.73 16.32 26.45
C CYS A 515 9.92 16.55 27.95
N THR A 516 10.19 17.80 28.34
CA THR A 516 10.40 18.16 29.74
C THR A 516 9.22 18.98 30.24
N PHE A 517 8.78 18.69 31.45
CA PHE A 517 7.72 19.43 32.12
C PHE A 517 8.08 19.67 33.59
N ASP A 518 7.52 20.70 34.19
CA ASP A 518 7.70 21.04 35.60
C ASP A 518 6.34 20.95 36.29
N VAL A 519 6.23 20.11 37.31
CA VAL A 519 5.07 20.11 38.19
C VAL A 519 5.31 21.20 39.24
N PRO A 520 4.63 22.36 39.13
CA PRO A 520 4.92 23.49 39.99
C PRO A 520 4.56 23.16 41.44
N VAL A 521 5.28 23.76 42.38
CA VAL A 521 4.87 23.77 43.79
C VAL A 521 3.63 24.67 43.89
N PRO A 522 2.42 24.14 44.16
CA PRO A 522 1.22 24.97 44.16
C PRO A 522 1.22 25.96 45.34
N PHE A 523 1.76 25.55 46.50
CA PHE A 523 1.77 26.34 47.73
C PHE A 523 3.16 26.52 48.30
N THR A 524 3.52 27.76 48.63
CA THR A 524 4.71 28.07 49.43
C THR A 524 4.31 28.26 50.88
N PHE A 525 4.93 27.50 51.77
CA PHE A 525 4.82 27.70 53.22
C PHE A 525 6.03 28.49 53.70
N THR A 526 5.80 29.61 54.39
CA THR A 526 6.89 30.43 54.94
C THR A 526 6.69 30.67 56.43
N VAL A 527 7.81 30.86 57.12
CA VAL A 527 7.84 31.35 58.50
C VAL A 527 8.67 32.63 58.48
N PRO A 528 8.05 33.82 58.46
CA PRO A 528 8.80 35.06 58.47
C PRO A 528 9.69 35.19 59.70
N ASP A 529 10.85 35.83 59.54
CA ASP A 529 11.74 36.14 60.66
C ASP A 529 10.99 36.98 61.70
N THR A 530 11.00 36.49 62.94
CA THR A 530 10.32 37.14 64.06
C THR A 530 11.29 37.36 65.22
N GLY A 531 11.09 38.48 65.93
CA GLY A 531 11.89 38.85 67.09
C GLY A 531 11.16 38.53 68.39
N GLY A 532 11.90 38.02 69.38
CA GLY A 532 11.42 37.83 70.74
C GLY A 532 11.97 38.85 71.73
N VAL A 533 11.32 38.94 72.89
CA VAL A 533 11.87 39.65 74.05
C VAL A 533 12.16 38.64 75.15
N PHE A 534 13.30 38.81 75.83
CA PHE A 534 13.64 38.02 77.00
C PHE A 534 14.25 38.88 78.09
N SER A 535 14.05 38.44 79.33
CA SER A 535 14.64 39.03 80.52
C SER A 535 16.05 38.48 80.71
N ALA A 536 17.06 39.34 80.60
CA ALA A 536 18.43 38.97 80.92
C ALA A 536 18.64 38.64 82.42
N ILE A 537 17.66 38.93 83.28
CA ILE A 537 17.72 38.67 84.73
C ILE A 537 17.12 37.30 85.07
N THR A 538 15.98 36.95 84.47
CA THR A 538 15.24 35.72 84.79
C THR A 538 15.41 34.62 83.75
N GLY A 539 15.99 34.93 82.59
CA GLY A 539 16.05 34.03 81.44
C GLY A 539 14.71 33.88 80.72
N GLU A 540 13.61 34.33 81.31
CA GLU A 540 12.26 34.20 80.76
C GLU A 540 12.07 35.12 79.56
N GLY A 541 11.65 34.55 78.44
CA GLY A 541 11.31 35.26 77.22
C GLY A 541 10.45 34.43 76.30
N GLY A 542 10.00 35.06 75.23
CA GLY A 542 9.21 34.37 74.22
C GLY A 542 9.03 35.19 72.96
N PHE A 543 8.48 34.52 71.96
CA PHE A 543 8.11 35.09 70.68
C PHE A 543 6.95 34.32 70.08
N THR A 544 6.29 34.95 69.12
CA THR A 544 5.24 34.32 68.30
C THR A 544 5.75 34.25 66.87
N ALA A 545 5.78 33.05 66.30
CA ALA A 545 6.04 32.84 64.89
C ALA A 545 4.72 32.64 64.15
N SER A 546 4.60 33.26 62.99
CA SER A 546 3.48 33.06 62.07
C SER A 546 3.89 32.07 61.00
N LEU A 547 3.04 31.10 60.70
CA LEU A 547 3.20 30.23 59.54
C LEU A 547 2.25 30.75 58.47
N GLU A 548 2.81 31.06 57.30
CA GLU A 548 2.08 31.69 56.21
C GLU A 548 2.02 30.77 54.99
N ILE A 549 0.87 30.75 54.32
CA ILE A 549 0.67 30.06 53.04
C ILE A 549 0.53 31.12 51.94
N TYR A 550 1.23 30.89 50.84
CA TYR A 550 1.09 31.68 49.62
C TYR A 550 0.88 30.75 48.43
N GLU A 551 -0.03 31.12 47.54
CA GLU A 551 -0.25 30.50 46.24
C GLU A 551 0.02 31.55 45.17
N ASN A 552 0.89 31.24 44.20
CA ASN A 552 1.27 32.21 43.17
C ASN A 552 0.12 32.47 42.18
N PRO A 553 -0.49 33.68 42.13
CA PRO A 553 -1.59 33.97 41.21
C PRO A 553 -1.20 33.94 39.72
N GLY A 554 0.11 33.97 39.42
CA GLY A 554 0.64 33.81 38.06
C GLY A 554 0.78 32.37 37.60
N SER A 555 0.50 31.37 38.45
CA SER A 555 0.47 29.95 38.06
C SER A 555 -0.72 29.67 37.15
N THR A 556 -0.55 28.81 36.13
CA THR A 556 -1.66 28.33 35.29
C THR A 556 -2.69 27.52 36.09
N THR A 557 -2.28 26.97 37.24
CA THR A 557 -3.12 26.20 38.15
C THR A 557 -3.81 27.04 39.21
N TYR A 558 -3.67 28.37 39.17
CA TYR A 558 -4.27 29.25 40.17
C TYR A 558 -5.77 29.53 39.88
N PRO A 559 -6.67 29.44 40.89
CA PRO A 559 -6.45 28.88 42.22
C PRO A 559 -6.57 27.35 42.21
N THR A 560 -5.63 26.68 42.88
CA THR A 560 -5.51 25.23 42.95
C THR A 560 -6.65 24.69 43.82
N PRO A 561 -7.57 23.87 43.28
CA PRO A 561 -8.71 23.33 44.03
C PRO A 561 -8.27 22.58 45.30
N THR A 562 -8.37 23.23 46.46
CA THR A 562 -7.87 22.73 47.73
C THR A 562 -8.97 22.72 48.77
N GLN A 563 -9.13 21.58 49.45
CA GLN A 563 -10.13 21.40 50.52
C GLN A 563 -9.52 21.40 51.92
N GLY A 564 -8.22 21.60 52.04
CA GLY A 564 -7.52 21.53 53.30
C GLY A 564 -6.02 21.38 53.10
N PHE A 565 -5.29 21.43 54.20
CA PHE A 565 -3.85 21.21 54.20
C PHE A 565 -3.43 20.55 55.51
N SER A 566 -2.33 19.81 55.46
CA SER A 566 -1.65 19.29 56.65
C SER A 566 -0.19 19.69 56.58
N MET A 567 0.41 19.98 57.74
CA MET A 567 1.81 20.36 57.84
C MET A 567 2.43 19.91 59.15
N ASP A 568 3.72 19.58 59.09
CA ASP A 568 4.56 19.30 60.24
C ASP A 568 5.72 20.31 60.28
N LEU A 569 5.90 21.01 61.40
CA LEU A 569 7.03 21.91 61.60
C LEU A 569 7.91 21.44 62.76
N LEU A 570 9.18 21.17 62.45
CA LEU A 570 10.24 20.98 63.45
C LEU A 570 10.76 22.35 63.90
N SER A 571 10.66 22.65 65.19
CA SER A 571 10.68 24.03 65.67
C SER A 571 11.95 24.50 66.38
N SER A 572 12.91 23.65 66.75
CA SER A 572 14.25 24.08 67.17
C SER A 572 15.16 22.89 67.48
N PRO A 573 16.30 22.70 66.79
CA PRO A 573 17.29 21.70 67.18
C PRO A 573 18.16 22.12 68.38
N SER A 574 17.97 23.34 68.92
CA SER A 574 18.85 23.92 69.95
C SER A 574 18.35 23.79 71.39
N GLY A 575 17.10 23.34 71.61
CA GLY A 575 16.52 23.13 72.94
C GLY A 575 16.27 24.39 73.79
N ASN A 576 16.56 25.59 73.25
CA ASN A 576 16.46 26.85 73.99
C ASN A 576 15.01 27.36 74.18
N PHE A 577 14.09 26.91 73.34
CA PHE A 577 12.69 27.30 73.37
C PHE A 577 11.78 26.08 73.28
N THR A 578 10.68 26.11 74.01
CA THR A 578 9.58 25.15 73.91
C THR A 578 8.38 25.83 73.28
N ILE A 579 7.66 25.09 72.43
CA ILE A 579 6.34 25.51 71.95
C ILE A 579 5.38 25.42 73.13
N THR A 580 4.66 26.48 73.42
CA THR A 580 3.65 26.49 74.49
C THR A 580 2.24 26.30 73.95
N GLU A 581 1.97 26.82 72.75
CA GLU A 581 0.68 26.70 72.08
C GLU A 581 0.83 26.98 70.58
N VAL A 582 -0.06 26.39 69.79
CA VAL A 582 -0.27 26.75 68.38
C VAL A 582 -1.74 27.06 68.21
N LEU A 583 -2.04 28.22 67.66
CA LEU A 583 -3.38 28.76 67.52
C LEU A 583 -3.70 29.00 66.04
N ARG A 584 -4.93 28.71 65.63
CA ARG A 584 -5.43 29.15 64.33
C ARG A 584 -5.57 30.67 64.29
N THR A 585 -5.31 31.27 63.15
CA THR A 585 -5.57 32.70 62.94
C THR A 585 -7.03 32.93 62.55
N THR A 586 -7.48 34.19 62.65
CA THR A 586 -8.82 34.58 62.17
C THR A 586 -8.94 34.45 60.66
N VAL A 587 -7.83 34.42 59.92
CA VAL A 587 -7.89 34.28 58.46
C VAL A 587 -8.47 32.93 58.06
N LEU A 588 -8.12 31.84 58.77
CA LEU A 588 -8.74 30.54 58.53
C LEU A 588 -10.26 30.55 58.76
N ASP A 589 -10.74 31.36 59.71
CA ASP A 589 -12.18 31.50 59.99
C ASP A 589 -12.91 32.32 58.90
N GLU A 590 -12.21 33.26 58.25
CA GLU A 590 -12.73 34.09 57.16
C GLU A 590 -12.80 33.33 55.81
N LEU A 591 -11.97 32.29 55.64
CA LEU A 591 -12.03 31.40 54.49
C LEU A 591 -13.37 30.62 54.44
N ASN A 592 -13.68 30.03 53.28
CA ASN A 592 -14.96 29.34 53.00
C ASN A 592 -16.21 30.25 53.24
N GLY A 593 -16.12 31.52 52.83
CA GLY A 593 -17.20 32.49 53.00
C GLY A 593 -17.50 32.85 54.46
N GLY A 594 -16.50 32.73 55.35
CA GLY A 594 -16.64 33.01 56.78
C GLY A 594 -17.16 31.85 57.63
N ASN A 595 -17.28 30.64 57.06
CA ASN A 595 -17.71 29.45 57.80
C ASN A 595 -16.55 28.79 58.57
N GLY A 596 -15.31 29.13 58.24
CA GLY A 596 -14.12 28.50 58.80
C GLY A 596 -13.97 27.03 58.43
N PRO A 597 -12.93 26.35 58.95
CA PRO A 597 -12.70 24.93 58.69
C PRO A 597 -13.62 24.05 59.55
N GLU A 598 -14.17 23.00 58.95
CA GLU A 598 -14.91 21.93 59.64
C GLU A 598 -14.02 21.13 60.59
N PHE A 599 -12.74 21.03 60.27
CA PHE A 599 -11.75 20.34 61.10
C PHE A 599 -10.48 21.18 61.22
N PHE A 600 -10.05 21.37 62.46
CA PHE A 600 -8.77 21.98 62.79
C PHE A 600 -8.19 21.22 63.99
N GLU A 601 -7.08 20.52 63.79
CA GLU A 601 -6.37 19.82 64.86
C GLU A 601 -4.91 20.26 64.91
N VAL A 602 -4.45 20.52 66.14
CA VAL A 602 -3.04 20.76 66.46
C VAL A 602 -2.57 19.63 67.34
N LYS A 603 -1.45 19.02 66.98
CA LYS A 603 -0.74 18.08 67.86
C LYS A 603 0.63 18.62 68.18
N LEU A 604 0.87 18.86 69.48
CA LEU A 604 2.17 19.30 69.97
C LEU A 604 3.04 18.09 70.30
N PHE A 605 4.31 18.18 69.92
CA PHE A 605 5.39 17.29 70.31
C PHE A 605 6.46 18.10 71.04
N THR A 606 7.46 17.42 71.60
CA THR A 606 8.51 18.06 72.41
C THR A 606 9.27 19.16 71.67
N GLU A 607 9.48 19.01 70.37
CA GLU A 607 10.27 19.96 69.54
C GLU A 607 9.58 20.30 68.21
N SER A 608 8.36 19.83 67.99
CA SER A 608 7.62 20.02 66.74
C SER A 608 6.13 20.14 67.01
N PHE A 609 5.39 20.56 66.00
CA PHE A 609 3.94 20.42 65.99
C PHE A 609 3.44 20.01 64.62
N SER A 610 2.29 19.37 64.59
CA SER A 610 1.52 19.12 63.37
C SER A 610 0.24 19.95 63.39
N VAL A 611 -0.19 20.41 62.23
CA VAL A 611 -1.49 21.07 62.02
C VAL A 611 -2.20 20.37 60.88
N GLU A 612 -3.47 20.05 61.08
CA GLU A 612 -4.36 19.54 60.05
C GLU A 612 -5.59 20.44 59.97
N VAL A 613 -5.91 20.90 58.76
CA VAL A 613 -7.04 21.78 58.48
C VAL A 613 -7.83 21.19 57.32
N VAL A 614 -9.13 20.98 57.52
CA VAL A 614 -10.04 20.51 56.47
C VAL A 614 -11.27 21.40 56.42
N TYR A 615 -11.58 21.85 55.21
CA TYR A 615 -12.80 22.53 54.82
C TYR A 615 -13.71 21.55 54.08
N GLY A 616 -14.80 21.14 54.71
CA GLY A 616 -15.91 20.45 54.09
C GLY A 616 -16.87 21.39 53.35
N ASN A 617 -17.79 20.81 52.58
CA ASN A 617 -18.94 21.52 51.96
C ASN A 617 -18.63 22.89 51.31
N LEU A 618 -17.54 22.97 50.55
CA LEU A 618 -17.11 24.20 49.89
C LEU A 618 -18.11 24.75 48.85
N ASN A 619 -19.17 24.02 48.45
CA ASN A 619 -20.20 24.48 47.49
C ASN A 619 -19.63 25.14 46.21
N ASN A 620 -18.56 24.56 45.63
CA ASN A 620 -17.80 25.09 44.49
C ASN A 620 -17.00 26.39 44.76
N VAL A 621 -16.73 26.73 46.02
CA VAL A 621 -15.78 27.79 46.41
C VAL A 621 -14.38 27.19 46.47
N THR A 622 -13.45 27.69 45.66
CA THR A 622 -12.03 27.36 45.77
C THR A 622 -11.36 28.27 46.79
N LEU A 623 -10.60 27.71 47.73
CA LEU A 623 -9.77 28.48 48.66
C LEU A 623 -8.66 29.19 47.88
N GLN A 624 -8.36 30.44 48.23
CA GLN A 624 -7.40 31.29 47.52
C GLN A 624 -6.40 31.89 48.49
N PHE A 625 -5.11 31.86 48.13
CA PHE A 625 -4.00 32.39 48.92
C PHE A 625 -3.15 33.38 48.09
N GLU A 626 -3.77 34.43 47.54
CA GLU A 626 -3.15 35.38 46.58
C GLU A 626 -1.97 36.18 47.13
N GLU A 627 -1.85 36.26 48.44
CA GLU A 627 -0.77 36.90 49.17
C GLU A 627 -0.31 35.96 50.29
N SER A 628 0.80 36.25 50.96
CA SER A 628 1.25 35.44 52.10
C SER A 628 0.26 35.59 53.26
N VAL A 629 -0.48 34.51 53.57
CA VAL A 629 -1.56 34.51 54.54
C VAL A 629 -1.15 33.76 55.80
N PRO A 630 -1.19 34.39 56.99
CA PRO A 630 -0.90 33.71 58.25
C PRO A 630 -2.04 32.75 58.60
N VAL A 631 -1.77 31.44 58.64
CA VAL A 631 -2.78 30.40 58.90
C VAL A 631 -2.75 29.88 60.34
N VAL A 632 -1.57 29.80 60.95
CA VAL A 632 -1.41 29.48 62.37
C VAL A 632 -0.30 30.32 62.99
N THR A 633 -0.42 30.58 64.29
CA THR A 633 0.64 31.18 65.09
C THR A 633 1.13 30.20 66.14
N ALA A 634 2.45 30.07 66.27
CA ALA A 634 3.10 29.24 67.27
C ALA A 634 3.79 30.13 68.31
N ASN A 635 3.43 29.95 69.58
CA ASN A 635 4.02 30.68 70.70
C ASN A 635 5.15 29.87 71.31
N TYR A 636 6.30 30.53 71.46
CA TYR A 636 7.51 29.96 72.01
C TYR A 636 7.88 30.65 73.30
N GLN A 637 8.31 29.87 74.28
CA GLN A 637 8.90 30.36 75.52
C GLN A 637 10.27 29.75 75.73
N THR A 638 11.16 30.50 76.37
CA THR A 638 12.47 30.01 76.80
C THR A 638 12.31 28.81 77.73
N VAL A 639 13.08 27.75 77.51
CA VAL A 639 13.11 26.60 78.42
C VAL A 639 13.85 27.01 79.70
N PRO A 640 13.27 26.84 80.91
CA PRO A 640 13.95 27.16 82.15
C PRO A 640 15.19 26.29 82.37
N GLY A 641 16.36 26.92 82.50
CA GLY A 641 17.68 26.28 82.63
C GLY A 641 18.78 27.25 82.23
#